data_AF-A0AAN8SL74-F1
#
_entry.id   AF-A0AAN8SL74-F1
#
_cell.length_a   1.000
_cell.length_b   1.000
_cell.length_c   1.000
_cell.angle_alpha   90.00
_cell.angle_beta   90.00
_cell.angle_gamma   90.00
#
_symmetry.space_group_name_H-M   'P 1'
#
loop_
_entity.id
_entity.type
_entity.pdbx_description
1 polymer ?
#
loop_
_entity_poly.entity_id
_entity_poly.type
_entity_poly.pdbx_seq_one_letter_code
_entity_poly.pdbx_strand_id
1 'polypeptide(L)'
;MYRTNWGIGHGLKDILEAHKGPFTGQGHKGLYEILTTSWHAQLSLNLAMLGSLTIVVAHHMYSMPPYPYLATDYGTQLSLFTHHMWIGGFLIVGAAAHAAIFMVRDYDPTTRYNDLLDRVLRHRDAIISHLNWACIFLGFHSFGLYIHNDTMSALGRPQDMFSDTAIQLQPVFAQWIQNTHALAPGATAPGATASTSLTWGGGDLVAVGGKVALLPIPLGTADFLVHHIHAFTIHVTVLILLKGVLFARSSRLIPDKANLGFRFPCDGPGRGGWKMQSDVWGSVSDQGVVTHITGGNFAQSSITINGWLRDFLWAQASQDPLHVRPIAHAIWDPHFGQPAVEAFTRGGALGPVNIAYSGQWNLYAQNPDSSSHLFGTAEGAGTAILTLLGGFHPQTQSLWLTDIAHHHLAIAFIFLVAGHMYRTNFGIGHSMKDLLDAHIPPGGRLGRGHKGLYDTINNSLHFQLGLALASLGVITSLVAQHMYSLPAYAFIAQDFTTQAALYTHHQYIAGFIMTGAFAHGAIFFIRDYNPEQNEDNVLARMLDHKEAIISHLSWASLFLGFHTLGLYVHNDVMLAFGTPEKQILIEPIFAQWIQSAHGKTSYGFDVLLSSTTGPAFNAGRSIWLPGWLNAVNENSNSLFLTIGPGDFLVHHAIALGLHTTTLILVKGALDARGSKLMPDKKDFGYSFPCDGPGRGGTSHYGKELIETLAWAHERTPLANLIRWRDKPVALSIVQARLVGLAHFSDSTCIMDTNRNSTIMARKSLIQREKKRQKLEQKYHSIRRSSKKEISKVPSLSDKWEIYGKLQSLPRNSAPTRLHRRCFLTGRPRANYRDFGLSGHILREMVHACLLPGATRSSW
;
A
#
# COMPACT_ATOMS: atom_id res chain seq x y z
N MET A 1 -32.62 17.20 -13.90
CA MET A 1 -32.78 16.19 -12.82
C MET A 1 -32.96 14.83 -13.46
N TYR A 2 -32.50 13.76 -12.79
CA TYR A 2 -32.74 12.39 -13.25
C TYR A 2 -34.21 11.98 -13.02
N ARG A 3 -34.72 11.07 -13.86
CA ARG A 3 -36.12 10.60 -13.81
C ARG A 3 -36.39 9.83 -12.53
N THR A 4 -37.33 10.33 -11.74
CA THR A 4 -37.78 9.73 -10.49
C THR A 4 -38.88 8.69 -10.75
N ASN A 5 -39.14 7.82 -9.76
CA ASN A 5 -40.24 6.84 -9.81
C ASN A 5 -41.63 7.47 -9.96
N TRP A 6 -41.76 8.79 -9.77
CA TRP A 6 -42.98 9.57 -9.99
C TRP A 6 -43.08 10.11 -11.44
N GLY A 7 -42.23 9.64 -12.35
CA GLY A 7 -42.19 10.04 -13.76
C GLY A 7 -41.47 11.36 -14.04
N ILE A 8 -41.30 12.22 -13.03
CA ILE A 8 -40.71 13.56 -13.14
C ILE A 8 -39.18 13.46 -13.29
N GLY A 9 -38.61 14.13 -14.30
CA GLY A 9 -37.18 14.17 -14.63
C GLY A 9 -36.82 13.42 -15.92
N HIS A 10 -35.60 13.58 -16.40
CA HIS A 10 -35.11 12.92 -17.63
C HIS A 10 -34.28 11.68 -17.28
N GLY A 11 -34.43 10.57 -18.01
CA GLY A 11 -33.58 9.40 -17.85
C GLY A 11 -32.11 9.73 -18.14
N LEU A 12 -31.17 8.99 -17.54
CA LEU A 12 -29.75 9.15 -17.89
C LEU A 12 -29.52 8.84 -19.39
N LYS A 13 -30.26 7.87 -19.94
CA LYS A 13 -30.36 7.64 -21.39
C LYS A 13 -30.83 8.90 -22.12
N ASP A 14 -32.02 9.41 -21.78
CA ASP A 14 -32.63 10.59 -22.42
C ASP A 14 -31.68 11.79 -22.42
N ILE A 15 -30.92 12.01 -21.33
CA ILE A 15 -29.94 13.11 -21.19
C ILE A 15 -28.74 12.90 -22.14
N LEU A 16 -28.25 11.67 -22.29
CA LEU A 16 -27.13 11.35 -23.17
C LEU A 16 -27.55 11.38 -24.65
N GLU A 17 -28.73 10.84 -24.98
CA GLU A 17 -29.30 10.87 -26.33
C GLU A 17 -29.74 12.28 -26.75
N ALA A 18 -30.11 13.15 -25.82
CA ALA A 18 -30.39 14.56 -26.09
C ALA A 18 -29.14 15.42 -26.28
N HIS A 19 -27.93 14.91 -26.00
CA HIS A 19 -26.67 15.68 -26.06
C HIS A 19 -26.14 15.86 -27.49
N LYS A 20 -26.94 16.51 -28.34
CA LYS A 20 -26.67 16.77 -29.76
C LYS A 20 -26.37 18.26 -29.98
N GLY A 21 -25.39 18.55 -30.82
CA GLY A 21 -24.98 19.90 -31.20
C GLY A 21 -24.31 19.93 -32.57
N PRO A 22 -24.01 21.12 -33.12
CA PRO A 22 -23.56 21.29 -34.50
C PRO A 22 -22.29 20.51 -34.84
N PHE A 23 -21.42 20.26 -33.86
CA PHE A 23 -20.19 19.49 -34.03
C PHE A 23 -20.32 18.01 -33.59
N THR A 24 -21.33 17.64 -32.79
CA THR A 24 -21.46 16.29 -32.19
C THR A 24 -22.44 15.36 -32.91
N GLY A 25 -23.35 15.88 -33.75
CA GLY A 25 -24.23 15.07 -34.60
C GLY A 25 -25.17 14.14 -33.82
N GLN A 26 -24.89 12.83 -33.78
CA GLN A 26 -25.68 11.87 -33.00
C GLN A 26 -25.38 11.92 -31.49
N GLY A 27 -24.34 12.65 -31.07
CA GLY A 27 -24.05 12.88 -29.65
C GLY A 27 -23.66 11.61 -28.89
N HIS A 28 -24.12 11.49 -27.64
CA HIS A 28 -23.79 10.34 -26.77
C HIS A 28 -24.82 9.19 -26.91
N LYS A 29 -25.46 9.06 -28.07
CA LYS A 29 -26.39 7.97 -28.37
C LYS A 29 -25.69 6.61 -28.22
N GLY A 30 -26.34 5.65 -27.56
CA GLY A 30 -25.75 4.35 -27.27
C GLY A 30 -24.74 4.33 -26.10
N LEU A 31 -24.32 5.49 -25.57
CA LEU A 31 -23.35 5.52 -24.46
C LEU A 31 -23.97 4.95 -23.18
N TYR A 32 -25.25 5.21 -22.93
CA TYR A 32 -25.97 4.63 -21.78
C TYR A 32 -25.96 3.10 -21.81
N GLU A 33 -26.17 2.50 -22.98
CA GLU A 33 -26.12 1.06 -23.20
C GLU A 33 -24.71 0.51 -22.95
N ILE A 34 -23.64 1.18 -23.41
CA ILE A 34 -22.25 0.78 -23.09
C ILE A 34 -22.04 0.77 -21.57
N LEU A 35 -22.47 1.83 -20.89
CA LEU A 35 -22.33 2.03 -19.44
C LEU A 35 -23.25 1.14 -18.58
N THR A 36 -24.15 0.37 -19.19
CA THR A 36 -25.07 -0.55 -18.49
C THR A 36 -24.91 -2.02 -18.87
N THR A 37 -24.41 -2.31 -20.09
CA THR A 37 -24.22 -3.69 -20.58
C THR A 37 -22.77 -4.20 -20.45
N SER A 38 -21.76 -3.33 -20.59
CA SER A 38 -20.36 -3.74 -20.43
C SER A 38 -19.84 -3.48 -19.02
N TRP A 39 -19.52 -4.58 -18.32
CA TRP A 39 -18.79 -4.53 -17.06
C TRP A 39 -17.38 -3.94 -17.21
N HIS A 40 -16.70 -4.16 -18.34
CA HIS A 40 -15.36 -3.60 -18.57
C HIS A 40 -15.40 -2.08 -18.81
N ALA A 41 -16.43 -1.56 -19.49
CA ALA A 41 -16.62 -0.12 -19.62
C ALA A 41 -16.92 0.55 -18.27
N GLN A 42 -17.80 -0.05 -17.46
CA GLN A 42 -18.07 0.41 -16.10
C GLN A 42 -16.82 0.38 -15.22
N LEU A 43 -16.10 -0.75 -15.18
CA LEU A 43 -14.91 -0.91 -14.37
C LEU A 43 -13.80 0.05 -14.80
N SER A 44 -13.58 0.21 -16.11
CA SER A 44 -12.60 1.16 -16.65
C SER A 44 -12.84 2.58 -16.13
N LEU A 45 -14.08 3.08 -16.20
CA LEU A 45 -14.42 4.42 -15.72
C LEU A 45 -14.36 4.55 -14.20
N ASN A 46 -14.79 3.53 -13.46
CA ASN A 46 -14.69 3.52 -11.99
C ASN A 46 -13.22 3.53 -11.51
N LEU A 47 -12.36 2.75 -12.15
CA LEU A 47 -10.91 2.75 -11.89
C LEU A 47 -10.28 4.09 -12.28
N ALA A 48 -10.68 4.69 -13.41
CA ALA A 48 -10.19 6.01 -13.82
C ALA A 48 -10.57 7.10 -12.81
N MET A 49 -11.84 7.14 -12.39
CA MET A 49 -12.33 8.11 -11.41
C MET A 49 -11.66 7.96 -10.05
N LEU A 50 -11.49 6.71 -9.55
CA LEU A 50 -10.81 6.45 -8.28
C LEU A 50 -9.30 6.76 -8.38
N GLY A 51 -8.66 6.43 -9.51
CA GLY A 51 -7.26 6.71 -9.79
C GLY A 51 -6.96 8.21 -9.85
N SER A 52 -7.78 8.99 -10.56
CA SER A 52 -7.71 10.45 -10.55
C SER A 52 -7.99 11.02 -9.16
N LEU A 53 -8.95 10.47 -8.41
CA LEU A 53 -9.26 10.95 -7.06
C LEU A 53 -8.08 10.74 -6.10
N THR A 54 -7.42 9.58 -6.08
CA THR A 54 -6.24 9.36 -5.21
C THR A 54 -5.04 10.23 -5.62
N ILE A 55 -4.85 10.52 -6.91
CA ILE A 55 -3.84 11.49 -7.39
C ILE A 55 -4.16 12.90 -6.88
N VAL A 56 -5.43 13.34 -6.98
CA VAL A 56 -5.87 14.64 -6.46
C VAL A 56 -5.73 14.72 -4.94
N VAL A 57 -6.04 13.63 -4.22
CA VAL A 57 -5.85 13.51 -2.76
C VAL A 57 -4.37 13.58 -2.39
N ALA A 58 -3.46 12.93 -3.13
CA ALA A 58 -2.02 13.05 -2.90
C ALA A 58 -1.56 14.52 -2.98
N HIS A 59 -1.93 15.22 -4.05
CA HIS A 59 -1.58 16.63 -4.24
C HIS A 59 -2.24 17.55 -3.20
N HIS A 60 -3.46 17.25 -2.75
CA HIS A 60 -4.12 18.01 -1.66
C HIS A 60 -3.46 17.75 -0.30
N MET A 61 -3.12 16.50 0.05
CA MET A 61 -2.43 16.19 1.30
C MET A 61 -1.00 16.73 1.34
N TYR A 62 -0.36 16.88 0.17
CA TYR A 62 0.93 17.54 0.05
C TYR A 62 0.84 19.07 0.20
N SER A 63 -0.07 19.72 -0.55
CA SER A 63 -0.21 21.19 -0.57
C SER A 63 -0.99 21.77 0.61
N MET A 64 -1.88 21.00 1.25
CA MET A 64 -2.69 21.38 2.40
C MET A 64 -2.72 20.24 3.43
N PRO A 65 -1.62 20.02 4.21
CA PRO A 65 -1.54 18.93 5.17
C PRO A 65 -2.69 18.96 6.19
N PRO A 66 -3.54 17.91 6.27
CA PRO A 66 -4.77 17.94 7.07
C PRO A 66 -4.54 17.96 8.59
N TYR A 67 -3.30 17.75 9.03
CA TYR A 67 -2.88 17.82 10.42
C TYR A 67 -1.57 18.64 10.54
N PRO A 68 -1.45 19.60 11.49
CA PRO A 68 -0.26 20.45 11.61
C PRO A 68 1.07 19.69 11.76
N TYR A 69 1.07 18.54 12.42
CA TYR A 69 2.27 17.69 12.55
C TYR A 69 2.65 16.96 11.26
N LEU A 70 1.71 16.72 10.35
CA LEU A 70 1.99 16.08 9.05
C LEU A 70 2.74 17.03 8.10
N ALA A 71 2.68 18.35 8.36
CA ALA A 71 3.55 19.35 7.73
C ALA A 71 4.97 19.41 8.35
N THR A 72 5.25 18.62 9.41
CA THR A 72 6.56 18.58 10.09
C THR A 72 7.27 17.23 9.99
N ASP A 73 6.53 16.14 9.75
CA ASP A 73 7.10 14.81 9.45
C ASP A 73 7.13 14.57 7.93
N TYR A 74 8.27 14.93 7.33
CA TYR A 74 8.49 14.79 5.90
C TYR A 74 8.46 13.32 5.43
N GLY A 75 8.92 12.38 6.25
CA GLY A 75 8.93 10.95 5.90
C GLY A 75 7.51 10.41 5.73
N THR A 76 6.62 10.74 6.68
CA THR A 76 5.20 10.40 6.57
C THR A 76 4.51 11.13 5.43
N GLN A 77 4.76 12.43 5.22
CA GLN A 77 4.15 13.20 4.14
C GLN A 77 4.54 12.66 2.75
N LEU A 78 5.83 12.38 2.53
CA LEU A 78 6.34 11.81 1.28
C LEU A 78 5.85 10.37 1.06
N SER A 79 5.83 9.54 2.10
CA SER A 79 5.33 8.17 2.03
C SER A 79 3.86 8.16 1.60
N LEU A 80 3.02 9.01 2.19
CA LEU A 80 1.61 9.14 1.83
C LEU A 80 1.41 9.68 0.41
N PHE A 81 2.16 10.71 -0.01
CA PHE A 81 2.12 11.21 -1.39
C PHE A 81 2.48 10.10 -2.39
N THR A 82 3.61 9.42 -2.17
CA THR A 82 4.11 8.32 -3.00
C THR A 82 3.09 7.17 -3.07
N HIS A 83 2.55 6.75 -1.93
CA HIS A 83 1.53 5.71 -1.82
C HIS A 83 0.27 6.03 -2.64
N HIS A 84 -0.31 7.22 -2.45
CA HIS A 84 -1.52 7.64 -3.17
C HIS A 84 -1.28 7.87 -4.67
N MET A 85 -0.07 8.30 -5.07
CA MET A 85 0.33 8.42 -6.47
C MET A 85 0.53 7.05 -7.15
N TRP A 86 1.16 6.08 -6.49
CA TRP A 86 1.32 4.72 -7.02
C TRP A 86 0.00 3.98 -7.15
N ILE A 87 -0.88 4.05 -6.14
CA ILE A 87 -2.26 3.52 -6.25
C ILE A 87 -2.99 4.19 -7.41
N GLY A 88 -2.84 5.52 -7.56
CA GLY A 88 -3.38 6.26 -8.69
C GLY A 88 -2.90 5.74 -10.05
N GLY A 89 -1.59 5.56 -10.20
CA GLY A 89 -0.96 5.00 -11.40
C GLY A 89 -1.50 3.61 -11.72
N PHE A 90 -1.54 2.68 -10.75
CA PHE A 90 -2.07 1.34 -10.96
C PHE A 90 -3.55 1.33 -11.37
N LEU A 91 -4.38 2.18 -10.74
CA LEU A 91 -5.80 2.31 -11.09
C LEU A 91 -5.99 2.89 -12.49
N ILE A 92 -5.20 3.89 -12.90
CA ILE A 92 -5.24 4.49 -14.25
C ILE A 92 -4.75 3.51 -15.33
N VAL A 93 -3.69 2.73 -15.06
CA VAL A 93 -3.22 1.67 -15.96
C VAL A 93 -4.27 0.55 -16.08
N GLY A 94 -4.87 0.13 -14.96
CA GLY A 94 -5.98 -0.83 -14.95
C GLY A 94 -7.21 -0.33 -15.70
N ALA A 95 -7.54 0.97 -15.58
CA ALA A 95 -8.60 1.60 -16.33
C ALA A 95 -8.37 1.51 -17.85
N ALA A 96 -7.15 1.82 -18.31
CA ALA A 96 -6.77 1.71 -19.72
C ALA A 96 -6.79 0.24 -20.20
N ALA A 97 -6.33 -0.71 -19.39
CA ALA A 97 -6.38 -2.13 -19.71
C ALA A 97 -7.83 -2.62 -19.89
N HIS A 98 -8.74 -2.26 -18.98
CA HIS A 98 -10.16 -2.61 -19.11
C HIS A 98 -10.86 -1.86 -20.26
N ALA A 99 -10.46 -0.63 -20.60
CA ALA A 99 -10.92 0.05 -21.81
C ALA A 99 -10.48 -0.69 -23.09
N ALA A 100 -9.24 -1.19 -23.14
CA ALA A 100 -8.74 -1.98 -24.27
C ALA A 100 -9.46 -3.35 -24.38
N ILE A 101 -9.77 -4.01 -23.26
CA ILE A 101 -10.57 -5.25 -23.24
C ILE A 101 -12.01 -4.99 -23.69
N PHE A 102 -12.65 -3.92 -23.20
CA PHE A 102 -13.96 -3.45 -23.70
C PHE A 102 -13.93 -3.23 -25.21
N MET A 103 -12.92 -2.49 -25.70
CA MET A 103 -12.74 -2.24 -27.13
C MET A 103 -12.63 -3.53 -27.95
N VAL A 104 -11.92 -4.56 -27.48
CA VAL A 104 -11.78 -5.84 -28.22
C VAL A 104 -13.05 -6.69 -28.13
N ARG A 105 -13.61 -6.89 -26.92
CA ARG A 105 -14.63 -7.92 -26.66
C ARG A 105 -16.07 -7.44 -26.71
N ASP A 106 -16.34 -6.24 -26.19
CA ASP A 106 -17.70 -5.76 -25.89
C ASP A 106 -18.19 -4.66 -26.85
N TYR A 107 -17.27 -3.95 -27.51
CA TYR A 107 -17.62 -2.99 -28.56
C TYR A 107 -17.90 -3.69 -29.88
N ASP A 108 -18.98 -3.28 -30.55
CA ASP A 108 -19.34 -3.70 -31.90
C ASP A 108 -19.48 -2.46 -32.80
N PRO A 109 -18.71 -2.34 -33.90
CA PRO A 109 -18.83 -1.20 -34.81
C PRO A 109 -20.09 -1.23 -35.69
N THR A 110 -20.75 -2.38 -35.85
CA THR A 110 -21.89 -2.52 -36.77
C THR A 110 -23.18 -1.86 -36.22
N THR A 111 -23.44 -2.00 -34.92
CA THR A 111 -24.55 -1.32 -34.24
C THR A 111 -24.26 0.14 -33.88
N ARG A 112 -22.99 0.59 -33.95
CA ARG A 112 -22.51 1.86 -33.36
C ARG A 112 -22.06 2.95 -34.35
N TYR A 113 -22.60 2.90 -35.56
CA TYR A 113 -22.24 3.85 -36.61
C TYR A 113 -22.54 5.32 -36.24
N ASN A 114 -21.51 6.18 -36.34
CA ASN A 114 -21.53 7.64 -36.21
C ASN A 114 -21.85 8.17 -34.80
N ASP A 115 -21.74 7.34 -33.75
CA ASP A 115 -21.77 7.79 -32.35
C ASP A 115 -20.44 8.47 -31.91
N LEU A 116 -20.39 9.00 -30.68
CA LEU A 116 -19.19 9.65 -30.13
C LEU A 116 -17.94 8.76 -30.21
N LEU A 117 -18.08 7.47 -29.91
CA LEU A 117 -16.95 6.56 -29.75
C LEU A 117 -16.41 6.11 -31.10
N ASP A 118 -17.30 5.83 -32.07
CA ASP A 118 -16.93 5.60 -33.47
C ASP A 118 -16.19 6.83 -34.06
N ARG A 119 -16.66 8.05 -33.79
CA ARG A 119 -15.96 9.29 -34.20
C ARG A 119 -14.55 9.37 -33.61
N VAL A 120 -14.38 9.10 -32.30
CA VAL A 120 -13.06 9.07 -31.66
C VAL A 120 -12.16 7.99 -32.27
N LEU A 121 -12.71 6.81 -32.60
CA LEU A 121 -11.97 5.74 -33.27
C LEU A 121 -11.58 6.09 -34.71
N ARG A 122 -12.42 6.79 -35.47
CA ARG A 122 -12.10 7.29 -36.83
C ARG A 122 -11.02 8.37 -36.83
N HIS A 123 -10.99 9.22 -35.79
CA HIS A 123 -9.99 10.27 -35.65
C HIS A 123 -8.76 9.86 -34.80
N ARG A 124 -8.63 8.59 -34.40
CA ARG A 124 -7.55 8.11 -33.51
C ARG A 124 -6.15 8.45 -33.99
N ASP A 125 -5.92 8.39 -35.31
CA ASP A 125 -4.61 8.67 -35.90
C ASP A 125 -4.23 10.15 -35.73
N ALA A 126 -5.20 11.06 -35.83
CA ALA A 126 -5.03 12.49 -35.58
C ALA A 126 -4.88 12.83 -34.08
N ILE A 127 -5.65 12.14 -33.22
CA ILE A 127 -5.55 12.28 -31.75
C ILE A 127 -4.16 11.84 -31.27
N ILE A 128 -3.68 10.68 -31.72
CA ILE A 128 -2.36 10.17 -31.35
C ILE A 128 -1.23 10.94 -32.05
N SER A 129 -1.39 11.43 -33.28
CA SER A 129 -0.35 12.27 -33.91
C SER A 129 -0.20 13.62 -33.21
N HIS A 130 -1.30 14.26 -32.81
CA HIS A 130 -1.25 15.53 -32.05
C HIS A 130 -0.66 15.33 -30.65
N LEU A 131 -1.06 14.27 -29.94
CA LEU A 131 -0.49 13.95 -28.63
C LEU A 131 1.00 13.54 -28.72
N ASN A 132 1.40 12.84 -29.78
CA ASN A 132 2.81 12.55 -30.07
C ASN A 132 3.61 13.84 -30.37
N TRP A 133 3.06 14.76 -31.15
CA TRP A 133 3.65 16.09 -31.36
C TRP A 133 3.79 16.86 -30.04
N ALA A 134 2.77 16.84 -29.16
CA ALA A 134 2.84 17.47 -27.85
C ALA A 134 3.91 16.83 -26.94
N CYS A 135 4.05 15.51 -26.95
CA CYS A 135 5.13 14.82 -26.24
C CYS A 135 6.51 15.19 -26.78
N ILE A 136 6.68 15.25 -28.11
CA ILE A 136 7.94 15.65 -28.75
C ILE A 136 8.28 17.11 -28.41
N PHE A 137 7.31 18.02 -28.50
CA PHE A 137 7.48 19.44 -28.18
C PHE A 137 7.84 19.64 -26.70
N LEU A 138 7.08 19.04 -25.76
CA LEU A 138 7.37 19.11 -24.33
C LEU A 138 8.72 18.46 -23.98
N GLY A 139 9.08 17.37 -24.66
CA GLY A 139 10.37 16.70 -24.48
C GLY A 139 11.54 17.58 -24.92
N PHE A 140 11.51 18.10 -26.15
CA PHE A 140 12.55 19.03 -26.63
C PHE A 140 12.62 20.31 -25.78
N HIS A 141 11.49 20.84 -25.34
CA HIS A 141 11.47 22.05 -24.50
C HIS A 141 12.00 21.79 -23.08
N SER A 142 11.60 20.70 -22.43
CA SER A 142 12.12 20.34 -21.11
C SER A 142 13.61 19.96 -21.17
N PHE A 143 13.97 18.96 -21.97
CA PHE A 143 15.37 18.48 -22.01
C PHE A 143 16.33 19.50 -22.63
N GLY A 144 15.87 20.38 -23.53
CA GLY A 144 16.70 21.48 -24.03
C GLY A 144 17.19 22.43 -22.93
N LEU A 145 16.35 22.72 -21.93
CA LEU A 145 16.71 23.60 -20.81
C LEU A 145 17.67 22.91 -19.82
N TYR A 146 17.51 21.61 -19.59
CA TYR A 146 18.44 20.83 -18.76
C TYR A 146 19.79 20.62 -19.48
N ILE A 147 19.80 20.25 -20.76
CA ILE A 147 21.01 20.13 -21.58
C ILE A 147 21.76 21.47 -21.67
N HIS A 148 21.05 22.59 -21.76
CA HIS A 148 21.66 23.92 -21.65
C HIS A 148 22.35 24.12 -20.29
N ASN A 149 21.67 23.81 -19.19
CA ASN A 149 22.25 23.92 -17.84
C ASN A 149 23.46 23.01 -17.65
N ASP A 150 23.40 21.76 -18.09
CA ASP A 150 24.51 20.80 -18.05
C ASP A 150 25.70 21.30 -18.89
N THR A 151 25.43 21.84 -20.08
CA THR A 151 26.46 22.42 -20.96
C THR A 151 27.11 23.65 -20.35
N MET A 152 26.34 24.59 -19.80
CA MET A 152 26.88 25.79 -19.15
C MET A 152 27.62 25.45 -17.85
N SER A 153 27.16 24.45 -17.09
CA SER A 153 27.88 23.93 -15.93
C SER A 153 29.21 23.27 -16.34
N ALA A 154 29.22 22.44 -17.39
CA ALA A 154 30.43 21.80 -17.91
C ALA A 154 31.43 22.80 -18.52
N LEU A 155 30.95 23.93 -19.04
CA LEU A 155 31.77 25.05 -19.52
C LEU A 155 32.21 26.02 -18.40
N GLY A 156 31.86 25.76 -17.13
CA GLY A 156 32.24 26.62 -16.00
C GLY A 156 31.54 27.99 -16.00
N ARG A 157 30.33 28.08 -16.55
CA ARG A 157 29.55 29.32 -16.74
C ARG A 157 28.23 29.32 -15.94
N PRO A 158 28.26 29.28 -14.60
CA PRO A 158 27.05 29.22 -13.78
C PRO A 158 26.12 30.43 -13.96
N GLN A 159 26.67 31.61 -14.30
CA GLN A 159 25.88 32.82 -14.59
C GLN A 159 25.03 32.74 -15.87
N ASP A 160 25.30 31.77 -16.75
CA ASP A 160 24.55 31.55 -17.99
C ASP A 160 23.54 30.38 -17.88
N MET A 161 23.35 29.80 -16.68
CA MET A 161 22.37 28.73 -16.44
C MET A 161 20.96 29.30 -16.22
N PHE A 162 19.94 28.51 -16.56
CA PHE A 162 18.56 28.75 -16.14
C PHE A 162 18.39 28.35 -14.67
N SER A 163 18.41 29.36 -13.78
CA SER A 163 18.23 29.20 -12.34
C SER A 163 17.66 30.48 -11.72
N ASP A 164 17.19 30.39 -10.47
CA ASP A 164 16.68 31.54 -9.73
C ASP A 164 17.77 32.56 -9.33
N THR A 165 19.05 32.24 -9.52
CA THR A 165 20.19 33.12 -9.27
C THR A 165 20.90 33.61 -10.55
N ALA A 166 20.48 33.15 -11.72
CA ALA A 166 21.08 33.46 -13.02
C ALA A 166 20.00 33.82 -14.06
N ILE A 167 19.82 33.03 -15.13
CA ILE A 167 18.80 33.30 -16.16
C ILE A 167 17.43 32.83 -15.65
N GLN A 168 16.69 33.74 -15.01
CA GLN A 168 15.38 33.43 -14.44
C GLN A 168 14.30 33.20 -15.51
N LEU A 169 13.50 32.14 -15.34
CA LEU A 169 12.28 31.89 -16.14
C LEU A 169 11.06 31.92 -15.22
N GLN A 170 10.18 32.89 -15.43
CA GLN A 170 9.01 33.09 -14.56
C GLN A 170 7.82 32.23 -15.03
N PRO A 171 7.22 31.36 -14.18
CA PRO A 171 6.03 30.58 -14.52
C PRO A 171 4.74 31.41 -14.49
N VAL A 172 4.66 32.45 -15.34
CA VAL A 172 3.64 33.51 -15.33
C VAL A 172 2.20 32.99 -15.24
N PHE A 173 1.86 31.93 -15.98
CA PHE A 173 0.50 31.36 -15.97
C PHE A 173 0.17 30.65 -14.65
N ALA A 174 1.14 29.94 -14.06
CA ALA A 174 0.96 29.29 -12.75
C ALA A 174 0.86 30.33 -11.64
N GLN A 175 1.70 31.37 -11.67
CA GLN A 175 1.61 32.53 -10.77
C GLN A 175 0.26 33.25 -10.91
N TRP A 176 -0.30 33.38 -12.11
CA TRP A 176 -1.62 33.98 -12.34
C TRP A 176 -2.78 33.13 -11.77
N ILE A 177 -2.74 31.80 -11.94
CA ILE A 177 -3.69 30.88 -11.30
C ILE A 177 -3.54 30.95 -9.77
N GLN A 178 -2.31 30.95 -9.25
CA GLN A 178 -2.04 31.01 -7.83
C GLN A 178 -2.52 32.32 -7.21
N ASN A 179 -2.33 33.46 -7.90
CA ASN A 179 -2.82 34.76 -7.47
C ASN A 179 -4.36 34.84 -7.48
N THR A 180 -5.02 34.28 -8.51
CA THR A 180 -6.50 34.21 -8.52
C THR A 180 -7.03 33.28 -7.42
N HIS A 181 -6.34 32.18 -7.11
CA HIS A 181 -6.64 31.32 -5.96
C HIS A 181 -6.38 32.00 -4.61
N ALA A 182 -5.35 32.84 -4.48
CA ALA A 182 -5.05 33.59 -3.25
C ALA A 182 -6.04 34.73 -2.99
N LEU A 183 -6.56 35.36 -4.06
CA LEU A 183 -7.57 36.42 -3.98
C LEU A 183 -9.00 35.87 -3.77
N ALA A 184 -9.31 34.67 -4.26
CA ALA A 184 -10.64 34.08 -4.19
C ALA A 184 -11.24 33.98 -2.76
N PRO A 185 -10.50 33.60 -1.69
CA PRO A 185 -10.97 33.66 -0.31
C PRO A 185 -11.53 35.02 0.09
N GLY A 186 -10.84 36.11 -0.25
CA GLY A 186 -11.27 37.48 0.09
C GLY A 186 -12.57 37.91 -0.59
N ALA A 187 -12.91 37.31 -1.74
CA ALA A 187 -14.13 37.61 -2.49
C ALA A 187 -15.29 36.62 -2.24
N THR A 188 -15.01 35.39 -1.83
CA THR A 188 -16.01 34.29 -1.81
C THR A 188 -16.15 33.56 -0.48
N ALA A 189 -15.15 33.62 0.40
CA ALA A 189 -15.15 32.93 1.69
C ALA A 189 -14.40 33.73 2.77
N PRO A 190 -14.99 34.81 3.33
CA PRO A 190 -14.30 35.76 4.22
C PRO A 190 -13.73 35.20 5.54
N GLY A 191 -13.95 33.92 5.84
CA GLY A 191 -13.35 33.20 6.96
C GLY A 191 -12.27 32.18 6.58
N ALA A 192 -11.98 31.96 5.29
CA ALA A 192 -11.00 30.97 4.84
C ALA A 192 -9.54 31.39 5.05
N THR A 193 -9.29 32.68 5.35
CA THR A 193 -8.00 33.21 5.80
C THR A 193 -7.83 33.17 7.32
N ALA A 194 -8.86 32.77 8.08
CA ALA A 194 -8.78 32.63 9.53
C ALA A 194 -8.22 31.24 9.92
N SER A 195 -7.53 31.18 11.06
CA SER A 195 -7.04 29.93 11.66
C SER A 195 -8.14 28.85 11.72
N THR A 196 -7.82 27.63 11.27
CA THR A 196 -8.74 26.47 11.23
C THR A 196 -9.22 26.01 12.61
N SER A 197 -8.70 26.60 13.69
CA SER A 197 -9.13 26.29 15.05
C SER A 197 -8.94 27.48 16.01
N LEU A 198 -10.08 28.09 16.39
CA LEU A 198 -10.25 28.97 17.57
C LEU A 198 -9.73 28.37 18.91
N THR A 199 -9.34 27.10 18.94
CA THR A 199 -8.77 26.42 20.11
C THR A 199 -7.24 26.61 20.28
N TRP A 200 -6.54 27.21 19.31
CA TRP A 200 -5.06 27.27 19.28
C TRP A 200 -4.48 28.69 19.43
N GLY A 201 -5.23 29.61 20.03
CA GLY A 201 -4.93 31.05 20.01
C GLY A 201 -5.90 31.78 19.08
N GLY A 202 -6.17 33.06 19.37
CA GLY A 202 -7.08 33.87 18.57
C GLY A 202 -6.35 34.60 17.44
N GLY A 203 -6.99 34.70 16.28
CA GLY A 203 -6.51 35.50 15.14
C GLY A 203 -5.38 34.87 14.34
N ASP A 204 -4.21 34.69 14.96
CA ASP A 204 -2.93 34.67 14.26
C ASP A 204 -2.46 33.29 13.77
N LEU A 205 -1.57 33.33 12.77
CA LEU A 205 -0.93 32.16 12.17
C LEU A 205 0.16 31.59 13.11
N VAL A 206 -0.15 30.48 13.78
CA VAL A 206 0.81 29.77 14.63
C VAL A 206 1.80 28.98 13.76
N ALA A 207 3.07 29.41 13.77
CA ALA A 207 4.17 28.64 13.22
C ALA A 207 4.58 27.50 14.18
N VAL A 208 4.71 26.27 13.68
CA VAL A 208 5.25 25.14 14.45
C VAL A 208 6.60 24.78 13.84
N GLY A 209 7.68 24.84 14.64
CA GLY A 209 9.04 24.62 14.14
C GLY A 209 9.50 25.64 13.08
N GLY A 210 8.92 26.85 13.07
CA GLY A 210 9.23 27.90 12.10
C GLY A 210 8.42 27.87 10.80
N LYS A 211 7.61 26.84 10.55
CA LYS A 211 6.79 26.73 9.33
C LYS A 211 5.33 27.13 9.57
N VAL A 212 4.76 27.88 8.63
CA VAL A 212 3.38 28.42 8.66
C VAL A 212 2.51 27.69 7.64
N ALA A 213 1.30 27.30 8.05
CA ALA A 213 0.51 26.28 7.34
C ALA A 213 -0.38 26.77 6.17
N LEU A 214 -0.36 28.05 5.79
CA LEU A 214 -1.24 28.59 4.74
C LEU A 214 -0.75 29.94 4.16
N LEU A 215 0.08 29.89 3.12
CA LEU A 215 0.40 31.01 2.21
C LEU A 215 0.74 30.49 0.79
N PRO A 216 0.53 31.27 -0.28
CA PRO A 216 1.00 30.91 -1.61
C PRO A 216 2.54 30.96 -1.69
N ILE A 217 3.15 29.85 -2.13
CA ILE A 217 4.60 29.72 -2.34
C ILE A 217 5.02 30.52 -3.59
N PRO A 218 6.03 31.40 -3.55
CA PRO A 218 6.52 32.08 -4.76
C PRO A 218 7.14 31.06 -5.73
N LEU A 219 6.52 30.87 -6.89
CA LEU A 219 6.97 29.92 -7.92
C LEU A 219 8.11 30.51 -8.77
N GLY A 220 9.24 29.83 -8.83
CA GLY A 220 10.45 30.26 -9.54
C GLY A 220 10.81 29.47 -10.81
N THR A 221 12.05 29.64 -11.22
CA THR A 221 12.71 29.02 -12.37
C THR A 221 12.88 27.52 -12.16
N ALA A 222 13.28 27.10 -10.95
CA ALA A 222 13.32 25.69 -10.58
C ALA A 222 11.93 25.03 -10.70
N ASP A 223 10.87 25.68 -10.22
CA ASP A 223 9.50 25.19 -10.36
C ASP A 223 9.08 25.09 -11.84
N PHE A 224 9.39 26.10 -12.66
CA PHE A 224 9.11 26.08 -14.10
C PHE A 224 9.73 24.86 -14.77
N LEU A 225 11.01 24.58 -14.53
CA LEU A 225 11.72 23.44 -15.12
C LEU A 225 11.13 22.09 -14.69
N VAL A 226 10.87 21.93 -13.38
CA VAL A 226 10.31 20.70 -12.81
C VAL A 226 8.88 20.44 -13.31
N HIS A 227 8.05 21.47 -13.47
CA HIS A 227 6.70 21.31 -14.03
C HIS A 227 6.71 20.85 -15.50
N HIS A 228 7.71 21.24 -16.29
CA HIS A 228 7.81 20.81 -17.69
C HIS A 228 8.21 19.33 -17.84
N ILE A 229 9.10 18.80 -16.97
CA ILE A 229 9.40 17.36 -16.93
C ILE A 229 8.16 16.55 -16.50
N HIS A 230 7.42 17.01 -15.48
CA HIS A 230 6.18 16.35 -15.06
C HIS A 230 5.12 16.40 -16.16
N ALA A 231 4.97 17.54 -16.85
CA ALA A 231 4.07 17.66 -18.00
C ALA A 231 4.44 16.68 -19.12
N PHE A 232 5.71 16.58 -19.51
CA PHE A 232 6.19 15.59 -20.49
C PHE A 232 5.84 14.16 -20.05
N THR A 233 6.17 13.78 -18.81
CA THR A 233 5.95 12.43 -18.27
C THR A 233 4.46 12.06 -18.25
N ILE A 234 3.58 13.00 -17.88
CA ILE A 234 2.12 12.82 -17.91
C ILE A 234 1.64 12.63 -19.36
N HIS A 235 2.06 13.50 -20.29
CA HIS A 235 1.62 13.39 -21.69
C HIS A 235 2.11 12.09 -22.36
N VAL A 236 3.34 11.64 -22.08
CA VAL A 236 3.86 10.35 -22.55
C VAL A 236 3.08 9.18 -21.95
N THR A 237 2.71 9.25 -20.66
CA THR A 237 1.86 8.22 -20.02
C THR A 237 0.48 8.16 -20.68
N VAL A 238 -0.16 9.30 -20.94
CA VAL A 238 -1.43 9.37 -21.68
C VAL A 238 -1.26 8.87 -23.12
N LEU A 239 -0.16 9.18 -23.80
CA LEU A 239 0.15 8.70 -25.15
C LEU A 239 0.21 7.17 -25.21
N ILE A 240 0.92 6.54 -24.28
CA ILE A 240 1.06 5.08 -24.19
C ILE A 240 -0.31 4.43 -23.94
N LEU A 241 -1.04 4.89 -22.92
CA LEU A 241 -2.31 4.29 -22.51
C LEU A 241 -3.41 4.49 -23.56
N LEU A 242 -3.56 5.71 -24.10
CA LEU A 242 -4.58 6.04 -25.10
C LEU A 242 -4.31 5.34 -26.44
N LYS A 243 -3.04 5.22 -26.86
CA LYS A 243 -2.64 4.41 -28.03
C LYS A 243 -2.98 2.93 -27.82
N GLY A 244 -2.77 2.41 -26.60
CA GLY A 244 -3.17 1.05 -26.22
C GLY A 244 -4.67 0.80 -26.42
N VAL A 245 -5.53 1.74 -25.96
CA VAL A 245 -6.99 1.63 -26.10
C VAL A 245 -7.45 1.77 -27.55
N LEU A 246 -7.07 2.85 -28.25
CA LEU A 246 -7.62 3.19 -29.57
C LEU A 246 -7.17 2.23 -30.71
N PHE A 247 -6.06 1.50 -30.52
CA PHE A 247 -5.50 0.55 -31.47
C PHE A 247 -5.61 -0.92 -31.01
N ALA A 248 -6.45 -1.19 -30.00
CA ALA A 248 -6.70 -2.52 -29.48
C ALA A 248 -7.38 -3.43 -30.51
N ARG A 249 -8.46 -2.96 -31.17
CA ARG A 249 -9.22 -3.73 -32.19
C ARG A 249 -8.47 -3.94 -33.51
N SER A 250 -7.66 -2.97 -33.91
CA SER A 250 -7.10 -2.87 -35.25
C SER A 250 -5.95 -1.87 -35.28
N SER A 251 -4.95 -2.10 -36.13
CA SER A 251 -3.91 -1.13 -36.47
C SER A 251 -3.47 -1.31 -37.92
N ARG A 252 -2.81 -0.32 -38.52
CA ARG A 252 -2.37 -0.36 -39.93
C ARG A 252 -1.54 -1.59 -40.32
N LEU A 253 -0.82 -2.19 -39.37
CA LEU A 253 0.02 -3.38 -39.56
C LEU A 253 -0.69 -4.72 -39.27
N ILE A 254 -1.73 -4.68 -38.44
CA ILE A 254 -2.53 -5.85 -38.01
C ILE A 254 -3.99 -5.36 -37.92
N PRO A 255 -4.78 -5.46 -39.01
CA PRO A 255 -6.13 -4.91 -39.06
C PRO A 255 -7.15 -5.74 -38.26
N ASP A 256 -6.81 -7.00 -37.97
CA ASP A 256 -7.69 -8.09 -37.54
C ASP A 256 -7.54 -8.48 -36.06
N LYS A 257 -6.84 -7.68 -35.24
CA LYS A 257 -6.61 -7.97 -33.80
C LYS A 257 -7.87 -8.34 -33.01
N ALA A 258 -9.03 -7.78 -33.38
CA ALA A 258 -10.31 -8.12 -32.78
C ALA A 258 -10.62 -9.64 -32.83
N ASN A 259 -10.17 -10.33 -33.88
CA ASN A 259 -10.33 -11.78 -34.07
C ASN A 259 -9.24 -12.60 -33.35
N LEU A 260 -8.07 -12.01 -33.12
CA LEU A 260 -6.89 -12.64 -32.50
C LEU A 260 -6.93 -12.60 -30.95
N GLY A 261 -7.82 -11.79 -30.38
CA GLY A 261 -8.03 -11.67 -28.95
C GLY A 261 -6.91 -10.94 -28.19
N PHE A 262 -7.08 -10.82 -26.88
CA PHE A 262 -6.18 -10.02 -26.02
C PHE A 262 -4.81 -10.69 -25.74
N ARG A 263 -4.59 -11.91 -26.22
CA ARG A 263 -3.37 -12.71 -25.96
C ARG A 263 -2.62 -13.10 -27.25
N PHE A 264 -2.78 -12.34 -28.34
CA PHE A 264 -2.00 -12.58 -29.55
C PHE A 264 -0.48 -12.38 -29.28
N PRO A 265 0.37 -13.41 -29.40
CA PRO A 265 1.80 -13.20 -29.43
C PRO A 265 2.16 -12.39 -30.68
N CYS A 266 3.22 -11.59 -30.62
CA CYS A 266 3.70 -10.88 -31.80
C CYS A 266 4.11 -11.88 -32.90
N ASP A 267 3.47 -11.78 -34.07
CA ASP A 267 4.05 -12.25 -35.33
C ASP A 267 5.52 -11.79 -35.43
N GLY A 268 6.37 -12.64 -35.99
CA GLY A 268 7.80 -12.35 -36.16
C GLY A 268 8.08 -11.15 -37.10
N PRO A 269 9.37 -10.83 -37.34
CA PRO A 269 9.78 -9.56 -37.99
C PRO A 269 9.10 -9.23 -39.34
N GLY A 270 8.63 -10.25 -40.08
CA GLY A 270 8.08 -10.13 -41.43
C GLY A 270 6.79 -9.29 -41.62
N ARG A 271 6.19 -8.73 -40.57
CA ARG A 271 5.06 -7.77 -40.68
C ARG A 271 5.31 -6.39 -40.05
N GLY A 272 6.57 -6.01 -39.83
CA GLY A 272 6.94 -4.64 -39.43
C GLY A 272 6.36 -4.18 -38.08
N GLY A 273 5.96 -5.13 -37.23
CA GLY A 273 5.40 -4.84 -35.92
C GLY A 273 6.43 -4.15 -35.02
N TRP A 274 6.09 -2.96 -34.51
CA TRP A 274 6.90 -2.22 -33.54
C TRP A 274 6.87 -2.87 -32.14
N LYS A 275 7.30 -4.13 -32.06
CA LYS A 275 7.81 -4.75 -30.84
C LYS A 275 9.34 -4.80 -30.92
N MET A 276 9.92 -3.63 -31.17
CA MET A 276 11.31 -3.41 -30.80
C MET A 276 11.42 -3.57 -29.28
N GLN A 277 12.16 -4.61 -28.86
CA GLN A 277 13.10 -4.43 -27.76
C GLN A 277 13.99 -3.22 -28.09
N SER A 278 14.53 -2.54 -27.08
CA SER A 278 15.25 -1.27 -27.23
C SER A 278 16.65 -1.41 -27.86
N ASP A 279 16.73 -1.98 -29.06
CA ASP A 279 17.90 -1.98 -29.93
C ASP A 279 17.99 -0.65 -30.69
N VAL A 280 18.48 0.38 -30.00
CA VAL A 280 18.89 1.67 -30.59
C VAL A 280 20.34 1.57 -31.11
N TRP A 281 20.76 0.36 -31.52
CA TRP A 281 22.17 -0.07 -31.54
C TRP A 281 22.59 -0.81 -32.82
N GLY A 282 21.95 -0.49 -33.94
CA GLY A 282 22.41 -0.90 -35.26
C GLY A 282 22.07 0.12 -36.34
N SER A 283 23.01 0.32 -37.27
CA SER A 283 22.77 1.01 -38.53
C SER A 283 22.82 0.00 -39.69
N VAL A 284 22.15 0.34 -40.78
CA VAL A 284 22.13 -0.45 -42.01
C VAL A 284 22.76 0.40 -43.10
N SER A 285 23.77 -0.12 -43.78
CA SER A 285 24.38 0.57 -44.93
C SER A 285 23.53 0.41 -46.19
N ASP A 286 23.77 1.25 -47.20
CA ASP A 286 23.09 1.22 -48.50
C ASP A 286 23.24 -0.11 -49.26
N GLN A 287 24.12 -1.01 -48.78
CA GLN A 287 24.33 -2.36 -49.30
C GLN A 287 23.63 -3.47 -48.47
N GLY A 288 22.79 -3.10 -47.50
CA GLY A 288 21.97 -4.03 -46.72
C GLY A 288 22.71 -4.80 -45.61
N VAL A 289 23.96 -4.43 -45.31
CA VAL A 289 24.72 -5.03 -44.20
C VAL A 289 24.30 -4.36 -42.89
N VAL A 290 23.94 -5.17 -41.89
CA VAL A 290 23.60 -4.73 -40.53
C VAL A 290 24.85 -4.82 -39.65
N THR A 291 25.22 -3.71 -38.99
CA THR A 291 26.29 -3.69 -37.98
C THR A 291 25.70 -3.42 -36.60
N HIS A 292 26.03 -4.28 -35.63
CA HIS A 292 25.58 -4.14 -34.24
C HIS A 292 26.66 -3.47 -33.38
N ILE A 293 26.27 -2.52 -32.52
CA ILE A 293 27.19 -1.76 -31.67
C ILE A 293 27.45 -2.51 -30.35
N THR A 294 27.91 -3.75 -30.43
CA THR A 294 28.24 -4.61 -29.26
C THR A 294 29.70 -4.44 -28.81
N GLY A 295 30.15 -3.19 -28.68
CA GLY A 295 31.52 -2.82 -28.29
C GLY A 295 31.62 -1.49 -27.53
N GLY A 296 30.50 -0.93 -27.07
CA GLY A 296 30.46 0.32 -26.31
C GLY A 296 30.27 0.10 -24.80
N ASN A 297 30.76 1.04 -24.00
CA ASN A 297 30.57 1.03 -22.54
C ASN A 297 29.09 1.24 -22.18
N PHE A 298 28.52 0.32 -21.38
CA PHE A 298 27.12 0.38 -20.92
C PHE A 298 26.79 1.68 -20.16
N ALA A 299 27.77 2.29 -19.49
CA ALA A 299 27.62 3.57 -18.79
C ALA A 299 27.27 4.74 -19.72
N GLN A 300 27.64 4.68 -21.01
CA GLN A 300 27.31 5.74 -21.98
C GLN A 300 25.83 5.70 -22.41
N SER A 301 25.14 4.57 -22.16
CA SER A 301 23.79 4.30 -22.66
C SER A 301 22.69 4.48 -21.60
N SER A 302 23.06 4.77 -20.35
CA SER A 302 22.13 4.92 -19.22
C SER A 302 21.40 6.27 -19.18
N ILE A 303 21.68 7.18 -20.14
CA ILE A 303 21.23 8.58 -20.17
C ILE A 303 19.74 8.69 -20.57
N THR A 304 18.87 8.15 -19.72
CA THR A 304 17.40 8.28 -19.82
C THR A 304 16.81 8.73 -18.47
N ILE A 305 16.75 10.04 -18.28
CA ILE A 305 15.82 10.80 -17.40
C ILE A 305 15.83 10.41 -15.91
N ASN A 306 15.35 9.21 -15.53
CA ASN A 306 15.49 8.67 -14.18
C ASN A 306 16.93 8.24 -13.85
N GLY A 307 17.83 8.17 -14.85
CA GLY A 307 19.25 7.94 -14.64
C GLY A 307 19.94 9.10 -13.89
N TRP A 308 19.90 10.31 -14.44
CA TRP A 308 20.77 11.41 -14.02
C TRP A 308 20.61 11.84 -12.55
N LEU A 309 19.38 12.04 -12.06
CA LEU A 309 19.16 12.42 -10.66
C LEU A 309 19.50 11.27 -9.68
N ARG A 310 19.21 10.02 -10.08
CA ARG A 310 19.66 8.84 -9.35
C ARG A 310 21.18 8.82 -9.28
N ASP A 311 21.86 9.02 -10.41
CA ASP A 311 23.31 8.85 -10.53
C ASP A 311 24.09 9.98 -9.84
N PHE A 312 23.57 11.21 -9.75
CA PHE A 312 24.17 12.27 -8.92
C PHE A 312 24.11 11.95 -7.42
N LEU A 313 22.98 11.43 -6.95
CA LEU A 313 22.76 11.08 -5.53
C LEU A 313 23.42 9.74 -5.16
N TRP A 314 23.42 8.78 -6.08
CA TRP A 314 24.14 7.51 -5.95
C TRP A 314 25.64 7.67 -6.10
N ALA A 315 26.18 8.64 -6.86
CA ALA A 315 27.62 8.87 -6.90
C ALA A 315 28.19 9.27 -5.52
N GLN A 316 27.40 9.98 -4.70
CA GLN A 316 27.76 10.27 -3.31
C GLN A 316 27.56 9.03 -2.42
N ALA A 317 26.43 8.34 -2.55
CA ALA A 317 26.15 7.12 -1.77
C ALA A 317 27.02 5.90 -2.15
N SER A 318 27.63 5.86 -3.34
CA SER A 318 28.56 4.80 -3.76
C SER A 318 30.00 5.05 -3.31
N GLN A 319 30.32 6.27 -2.89
CA GLN A 319 31.63 6.60 -2.29
C GLN A 319 31.65 6.33 -0.79
N ASP A 320 30.53 6.51 -0.08
CA ASP A 320 30.36 6.06 1.31
C ASP A 320 28.92 5.57 1.61
N PRO A 321 28.59 4.31 1.23
CA PRO A 321 27.27 3.73 1.46
C PRO A 321 26.96 3.41 2.94
N LEU A 322 27.94 3.56 3.85
CA LEU A 322 27.76 3.27 5.27
C LEU A 322 27.24 4.50 6.03
N HIS A 323 27.64 5.71 5.62
CA HIS A 323 27.27 6.95 6.28
C HIS A 323 26.33 7.84 5.46
N VAL A 324 26.32 7.72 4.12
CA VAL A 324 25.41 8.47 3.23
C VAL A 324 24.09 7.71 3.07
N ARG A 325 23.00 8.27 3.62
CA ARG A 325 21.66 7.70 3.46
C ARG A 325 21.19 7.81 2.00
N PRO A 326 20.54 6.78 1.42
CA PRO A 326 20.06 6.82 0.04
C PRO A 326 18.95 7.86 -0.13
N ILE A 327 19.21 8.88 -0.96
CA ILE A 327 18.25 9.94 -1.27
C ILE A 327 17.43 9.53 -2.50
N ALA A 328 16.14 9.24 -2.31
CA ALA A 328 15.26 8.76 -3.38
C ALA A 328 14.98 9.83 -4.47
N HIS A 329 14.97 11.10 -4.07
CA HIS A 329 14.91 12.30 -4.92
C HIS A 329 15.30 13.51 -4.08
N ALA A 330 15.65 14.62 -4.73
CA ALA A 330 15.90 15.88 -4.02
C ALA A 330 14.65 16.37 -3.25
N ILE A 331 14.88 17.05 -2.13
CA ILE A 331 13.87 17.80 -1.38
C ILE A 331 14.14 19.28 -1.64
N TRP A 332 13.11 20.06 -2.03
CA TRP A 332 13.22 21.51 -2.11
C TRP A 332 12.43 22.15 -0.96
N ASP A 333 13.16 22.66 0.04
CA ASP A 333 12.67 23.41 1.19
C ASP A 333 13.56 24.67 1.33
N PRO A 334 13.04 25.90 1.22
CA PRO A 334 13.85 27.12 1.09
C PRO A 334 14.74 27.55 2.27
N HIS A 335 15.18 26.66 3.17
CA HIS A 335 15.64 27.03 4.51
C HIS A 335 17.05 26.55 4.97
N PHE A 336 17.76 25.66 4.26
CA PHE A 336 19.10 25.20 4.69
C PHE A 336 20.11 24.94 3.54
N GLY A 337 21.42 25.01 3.84
CA GLY A 337 22.55 25.00 2.88
C GLY A 337 23.60 23.88 3.06
N GLN A 338 24.77 24.01 2.41
CA GLN A 338 25.62 22.88 1.95
C GLN A 338 27.14 23.09 2.14
N PRO A 339 27.94 22.02 2.36
CA PRO A 339 28.94 21.51 1.38
C PRO A 339 28.93 19.94 1.25
N ALA A 340 29.63 19.19 0.37
CA ALA A 340 30.82 19.30 -0.51
C ALA A 340 32.21 18.90 0.10
N VAL A 341 33.14 18.15 -0.57
CA VAL A 341 33.11 17.36 -1.84
C VAL A 341 34.36 16.43 -2.02
N GLU A 342 34.39 15.59 -3.08
CA GLU A 342 35.56 14.97 -3.81
C GLU A 342 36.20 13.60 -3.45
N ALA A 343 36.26 12.66 -4.43
CA ALA A 343 37.22 11.52 -4.49
C ALA A 343 37.32 10.76 -5.87
N PHE A 344 38.29 11.14 -6.72
CA PHE A 344 39.07 10.30 -7.68
C PHE A 344 38.45 9.52 -8.86
N THR A 345 39.35 9.03 -9.73
CA THR A 345 39.10 8.55 -11.12
C THR A 345 40.19 7.58 -11.59
N ARG A 346 39.85 6.64 -12.51
CA ARG A 346 40.65 6.00 -13.60
C ARG A 346 40.56 4.47 -13.61
N GLY A 347 40.54 3.90 -14.81
CA GLY A 347 40.67 2.47 -15.09
C GLY A 347 40.07 2.14 -16.46
N GLY A 348 40.89 1.72 -17.44
CA GLY A 348 40.43 1.47 -18.80
C GLY A 348 41.09 0.25 -19.44
N ALA A 349 40.34 -0.45 -20.28
CA ALA A 349 40.81 -1.57 -21.11
C ALA A 349 40.05 -1.58 -22.45
N LEU A 350 40.58 -2.29 -23.45
CA LEU A 350 40.14 -2.25 -24.84
C LEU A 350 39.80 -3.66 -25.36
N GLY A 351 38.64 -3.81 -26.00
CA GLY A 351 38.31 -4.96 -26.87
C GLY A 351 37.29 -5.97 -26.30
N PRO A 352 36.52 -6.65 -27.18
CA PRO A 352 35.54 -7.67 -26.79
C PRO A 352 36.18 -9.08 -26.67
N VAL A 353 35.54 -9.97 -25.90
CA VAL A 353 35.97 -11.37 -25.69
C VAL A 353 34.83 -12.36 -25.93
N ASN A 354 35.17 -13.57 -26.40
CA ASN A 354 34.19 -14.56 -26.87
C ASN A 354 34.61 -15.96 -26.39
N ILE A 355 33.87 -16.56 -25.44
CA ILE A 355 34.28 -17.80 -24.73
C ILE A 355 33.16 -18.88 -24.73
N ALA A 356 31.92 -18.53 -25.12
CA ALA A 356 30.70 -19.28 -24.81
C ALA A 356 30.56 -20.72 -25.39
N TYR A 357 31.45 -21.17 -26.27
CA TYR A 357 31.23 -22.35 -27.13
C TYR A 357 32.06 -23.60 -26.77
N SER A 358 32.95 -23.55 -25.77
CA SER A 358 33.87 -24.67 -25.46
C SER A 358 33.31 -25.74 -24.52
N GLY A 359 32.17 -25.51 -23.87
CA GLY A 359 31.59 -26.41 -22.86
C GLY A 359 32.33 -26.46 -21.51
N GLN A 360 33.46 -25.77 -21.35
CA GLN A 360 34.26 -25.75 -20.12
C GLN A 360 33.72 -24.72 -19.11
N TRP A 361 32.53 -24.97 -18.58
CA TRP A 361 31.81 -24.03 -17.72
C TRP A 361 32.52 -23.71 -16.39
N ASN A 362 33.43 -24.59 -15.93
CA ASN A 362 34.22 -24.37 -14.72
C ASN A 362 35.12 -23.13 -14.81
N LEU A 363 35.52 -22.69 -16.01
CA LEU A 363 36.31 -21.47 -16.21
C LEU A 363 35.57 -20.22 -15.71
N TYR A 364 34.23 -20.19 -15.77
CA TYR A 364 33.41 -19.06 -15.32
C TYR A 364 33.31 -18.92 -13.79
N ALA A 365 33.76 -19.92 -13.04
CA ALA A 365 33.81 -19.93 -11.58
C ALA A 365 35.24 -19.73 -11.02
N GLN A 366 36.23 -19.54 -11.88
CA GLN A 366 37.63 -19.36 -11.46
C GLN A 366 37.90 -17.92 -11.03
N ASN A 367 38.65 -17.77 -9.93
CA ASN A 367 39.02 -16.49 -9.32
C ASN A 367 37.79 -15.62 -8.98
N PRO A 368 36.97 -16.01 -8.00
CA PRO A 368 35.91 -15.15 -7.45
C PRO A 368 36.49 -13.93 -6.72
N ASP A 369 35.62 -12.94 -6.46
CA ASP A 369 35.95 -11.79 -5.60
C ASP A 369 36.50 -12.23 -4.24
N SER A 370 37.52 -11.53 -3.73
CA SER A 370 38.16 -11.89 -2.47
C SER A 370 37.31 -11.48 -1.26
N SER A 371 37.61 -12.06 -0.09
CA SER A 371 37.01 -11.63 1.18
C SER A 371 37.39 -10.20 1.60
N SER A 372 38.34 -9.57 0.92
CA SER A 372 38.76 -8.18 1.09
C SER A 372 38.39 -7.29 -0.09
N HIS A 373 37.49 -7.74 -0.98
CA HIS A 373 37.02 -6.96 -2.12
C HIS A 373 36.30 -5.68 -1.66
N LEU A 374 36.71 -4.54 -2.22
CA LEU A 374 36.02 -3.27 -2.05
C LEU A 374 35.03 -3.07 -3.20
N PHE A 375 33.75 -3.31 -2.90
CA PHE A 375 32.65 -3.34 -3.85
C PHE A 375 32.55 -2.05 -4.68
N GLY A 376 32.57 -2.19 -6.00
CA GLY A 376 32.58 -1.06 -6.94
C GLY A 376 33.98 -0.58 -7.35
N THR A 377 35.04 -1.20 -6.84
CA THR A 377 36.44 -0.94 -7.22
C THR A 377 37.08 -2.16 -7.89
N ALA A 378 38.34 -2.05 -8.30
CA ALA A 378 39.15 -3.20 -8.74
C ALA A 378 39.96 -3.85 -7.60
N GLU A 379 39.89 -3.33 -6.37
CA GLU A 379 40.71 -3.81 -5.24
C GLU A 379 40.09 -5.07 -4.62
N GLY A 380 40.79 -6.20 -4.81
CA GLY A 380 40.29 -7.53 -4.40
C GLY A 380 39.23 -8.14 -5.34
N ALA A 381 38.90 -7.48 -6.44
CA ALA A 381 37.94 -7.96 -7.43
C ALA A 381 38.46 -9.21 -8.18
N GLY A 382 37.56 -10.14 -8.47
CA GLY A 382 37.82 -11.37 -9.19
C GLY A 382 37.62 -11.25 -10.70
N THR A 383 37.55 -12.42 -11.36
CA THR A 383 37.22 -12.57 -12.78
C THR A 383 36.11 -13.62 -13.02
N ALA A 384 35.61 -14.28 -11.97
CA ALA A 384 34.48 -15.18 -12.08
C ALA A 384 33.19 -14.42 -12.45
N ILE A 385 32.29 -15.08 -13.18
CA ILE A 385 30.97 -14.55 -13.56
C ILE A 385 29.81 -15.43 -13.09
N LEU A 386 30.08 -16.68 -12.70
CA LEU A 386 29.10 -17.66 -12.20
C LEU A 386 29.73 -18.44 -11.03
N THR A 387 29.20 -18.30 -9.82
CA THR A 387 29.74 -18.96 -8.63
C THR A 387 28.66 -19.66 -7.82
N LEU A 388 29.04 -20.32 -6.72
CA LEU A 388 28.10 -20.89 -5.74
C LEU A 388 28.75 -20.85 -4.34
N LEU A 389 29.21 -19.67 -3.93
CA LEU A 389 30.00 -19.46 -2.70
C LEU A 389 29.17 -19.64 -1.43
N GLY A 390 27.91 -19.19 -1.46
CA GLY A 390 27.04 -19.15 -0.30
C GLY A 390 27.43 -18.07 0.73
N GLY A 391 26.53 -17.83 1.69
CA GLY A 391 26.69 -16.75 2.67
C GLY A 391 26.62 -15.36 2.04
N PHE A 392 27.38 -14.42 2.61
CA PHE A 392 27.35 -13.00 2.22
C PHE A 392 28.76 -12.47 1.89
N HIS A 393 28.82 -11.47 1.02
CA HIS A 393 30.00 -10.68 0.73
C HIS A 393 30.36 -9.82 1.97
N PRO A 394 31.59 -9.92 2.54
CA PRO A 394 31.90 -9.37 3.87
C PRO A 394 31.63 -7.87 4.05
N GLN A 395 31.97 -7.04 3.05
CA GLN A 395 31.77 -5.59 3.13
C GLN A 395 30.29 -5.17 3.02
N THR A 396 29.55 -5.72 2.05
CA THR A 396 28.19 -5.29 1.71
C THR A 396 27.10 -5.97 2.53
N GLN A 397 27.43 -7.05 3.23
CA GLN A 397 26.49 -7.91 3.97
C GLN A 397 25.30 -8.38 3.10
N SER A 398 25.58 -8.65 1.81
CA SER A 398 24.61 -9.10 0.82
C SER A 398 25.06 -10.38 0.11
N LEU A 399 24.13 -11.06 -0.57
CA LEU A 399 24.45 -12.17 -1.47
C LEU A 399 25.45 -11.76 -2.58
N TRP A 400 26.30 -12.69 -3.00
CA TRP A 400 27.28 -12.48 -4.07
C TRP A 400 26.59 -12.31 -5.43
N LEU A 401 27.00 -11.29 -6.21
CA LEU A 401 26.42 -11.02 -7.54
C LEU A 401 26.59 -12.20 -8.52
N THR A 402 27.70 -12.92 -8.42
CA THR A 402 28.01 -14.11 -9.23
C THR A 402 27.20 -15.35 -8.84
N ASP A 403 26.78 -15.47 -7.57
CA ASP A 403 25.81 -16.48 -7.13
C ASP A 403 24.39 -16.10 -7.63
N ILE A 404 24.02 -14.81 -7.59
CA ILE A 404 22.75 -14.31 -8.12
C ILE A 404 22.66 -14.53 -9.64
N ALA A 405 23.73 -14.27 -10.38
CA ALA A 405 23.80 -14.51 -11.83
C ALA A 405 23.61 -16.00 -12.16
N HIS A 406 24.29 -16.88 -11.41
CA HIS A 406 24.17 -18.33 -11.57
C HIS A 406 22.77 -18.84 -11.20
N HIS A 407 22.14 -18.31 -10.15
CA HIS A 407 20.75 -18.59 -9.82
C HIS A 407 19.80 -18.24 -10.98
N HIS A 408 19.94 -17.03 -11.55
CA HIS A 408 19.11 -16.60 -12.68
C HIS A 408 19.29 -17.47 -13.93
N LEU A 409 20.52 -17.88 -14.24
CA LEU A 409 20.80 -18.81 -15.33
C LEU A 409 20.16 -20.19 -15.09
N ALA A 410 20.27 -20.73 -13.87
CA ALA A 410 19.70 -22.02 -13.51
C ALA A 410 18.16 -22.03 -13.58
N ILE A 411 17.48 -21.02 -13.02
CA ILE A 411 16.01 -20.93 -13.13
C ILE A 411 15.53 -20.68 -14.56
N ALA A 412 16.31 -19.97 -15.39
CA ALA A 412 15.99 -19.78 -16.80
C ALA A 412 15.99 -21.12 -17.56
N PHE A 413 16.96 -22.00 -17.32
CA PHE A 413 16.95 -23.36 -17.89
C PHE A 413 15.78 -24.20 -17.37
N ILE A 414 15.47 -24.15 -16.07
CA ILE A 414 14.33 -24.87 -15.49
C ILE A 414 13.00 -24.42 -16.13
N PHE A 415 12.79 -23.10 -16.26
CA PHE A 415 11.59 -22.55 -16.89
C PHE A 415 11.53 -22.81 -18.40
N LEU A 416 12.68 -22.84 -19.10
CA LEU A 416 12.73 -23.23 -20.51
C LEU A 416 12.29 -24.68 -20.70
N VAL A 417 12.80 -25.62 -19.89
CA VAL A 417 12.39 -27.04 -19.94
C VAL A 417 10.91 -27.19 -19.57
N ALA A 418 10.47 -26.58 -18.47
CA ALA A 418 9.07 -26.63 -18.03
C ALA A 418 8.09 -26.02 -19.05
N GLY A 419 8.50 -24.98 -19.77
CA GLY A 419 7.71 -24.34 -20.82
C GLY A 419 7.38 -25.25 -22.02
N HIS A 420 8.12 -26.34 -22.21
CA HIS A 420 7.89 -27.31 -23.29
C HIS A 420 7.11 -28.58 -22.84
N MET A 421 6.65 -28.63 -21.58
CA MET A 421 5.94 -29.81 -21.03
C MET A 421 4.52 -29.99 -21.61
N TYR A 422 3.84 -28.89 -21.95
CA TYR A 422 2.41 -28.90 -22.30
C TYR A 422 2.16 -28.98 -23.81
N ARG A 423 1.09 -29.68 -24.20
CA ARG A 423 0.75 -29.96 -25.61
C ARG A 423 0.41 -28.67 -26.36
N THR A 424 1.14 -28.43 -27.45
CA THR A 424 0.91 -27.28 -28.36
C THR A 424 0.43 -27.77 -29.74
N ASN A 425 0.27 -26.86 -30.68
CA ASN A 425 -0.12 -27.16 -32.07
C ASN A 425 0.86 -28.12 -32.80
N PHE A 426 2.06 -28.33 -32.27
CA PHE A 426 3.03 -29.32 -32.77
C PHE A 426 2.70 -30.77 -32.35
N GLY A 427 1.61 -31.01 -31.62
CA GLY A 427 1.12 -32.34 -31.22
C GLY A 427 1.90 -33.00 -30.07
N ILE A 428 3.15 -32.60 -29.84
CA ILE A 428 4.02 -33.07 -28.76
C ILE A 428 3.68 -32.32 -27.44
N GLY A 429 3.77 -33.03 -26.31
CA GLY A 429 3.53 -32.53 -24.95
C GLY A 429 2.24 -33.07 -24.32
N HIS A 430 2.00 -32.74 -23.04
CA HIS A 430 0.84 -33.22 -22.28
C HIS A 430 -0.32 -32.21 -22.24
N SER A 431 -1.56 -32.69 -22.36
CA SER A 431 -2.74 -31.86 -22.10
C SER A 431 -3.09 -31.87 -20.61
N MET A 432 -3.29 -30.68 -20.05
CA MET A 432 -3.62 -30.51 -18.64
C MET A 432 -4.99 -31.12 -18.27
N LYS A 433 -5.93 -31.19 -19.22
CA LYS A 433 -7.21 -31.88 -19.02
C LYS A 433 -7.00 -33.39 -18.87
N ASP A 434 -6.32 -33.99 -19.84
CA ASP A 434 -6.00 -35.42 -19.90
C ASP A 434 -5.24 -35.85 -18.62
N LEU A 435 -4.30 -35.02 -18.14
CA LEU A 435 -3.58 -35.24 -16.87
C LEU A 435 -4.47 -35.20 -15.62
N LEU A 436 -5.40 -34.24 -15.54
CA LEU A 436 -6.31 -34.11 -14.39
C LEU A 436 -7.37 -35.23 -14.38
N ASP A 437 -8.00 -35.52 -15.52
CA ASP A 437 -9.03 -36.56 -15.62
C ASP A 437 -8.45 -37.98 -15.42
N ALA A 438 -7.15 -38.18 -15.65
CA ALA A 438 -6.43 -39.42 -15.34
C ALA A 438 -5.94 -39.51 -13.88
N HIS A 439 -5.84 -38.39 -13.14
CA HIS A 439 -5.33 -38.38 -11.76
C HIS A 439 -6.42 -38.82 -10.76
N ILE A 440 -6.67 -40.12 -10.71
CA ILE A 440 -7.59 -40.78 -9.77
C ILE A 440 -6.75 -41.42 -8.64
N PRO A 441 -7.00 -41.10 -7.35
CA PRO A 441 -6.17 -41.61 -6.26
C PRO A 441 -6.43 -43.11 -5.99
N PRO A 442 -5.39 -43.94 -5.82
CA PRO A 442 -5.50 -45.40 -5.85
C PRO A 442 -6.33 -46.00 -4.69
N GLY A 443 -6.53 -45.25 -3.60
CA GLY A 443 -7.34 -45.68 -2.46
C GLY A 443 -8.84 -45.35 -2.55
N GLY A 444 -9.33 -44.72 -3.64
CA GLY A 444 -10.75 -44.42 -3.87
C GLY A 444 -11.43 -43.42 -2.92
N ARG A 445 -10.82 -43.10 -1.76
CA ARG A 445 -11.38 -42.27 -0.68
C ARG A 445 -11.70 -40.80 -1.04
N LEU A 446 -11.27 -40.34 -2.22
CA LEU A 446 -11.53 -38.99 -2.74
C LEU A 446 -12.44 -39.01 -3.99
N GLY A 447 -13.20 -40.09 -4.19
CA GLY A 447 -14.20 -40.20 -5.26
C GLY A 447 -13.59 -40.15 -6.66
N ARG A 448 -14.24 -39.42 -7.57
CA ARG A 448 -13.80 -39.14 -8.96
C ARG A 448 -12.51 -38.32 -9.07
N GLY A 449 -11.90 -37.89 -7.96
CA GLY A 449 -10.62 -37.16 -7.98
C GLY A 449 -10.73 -35.79 -8.64
N HIS A 450 -9.85 -35.49 -9.60
CA HIS A 450 -9.80 -34.19 -10.28
C HIS A 450 -10.69 -34.10 -11.54
N LYS A 451 -11.59 -35.06 -11.79
CA LYS A 451 -12.41 -35.06 -13.01
C LYS A 451 -13.29 -33.83 -13.16
N GLY A 452 -13.24 -33.20 -14.33
CA GLY A 452 -13.97 -31.97 -14.65
C GLY A 452 -13.40 -30.69 -13.99
N LEU A 453 -12.32 -30.79 -13.21
CA LEU A 453 -11.68 -29.64 -12.57
C LEU A 453 -11.09 -28.67 -13.60
N TYR A 454 -10.51 -29.19 -14.70
CA TYR A 454 -9.96 -28.38 -15.78
C TYR A 454 -10.99 -27.40 -16.37
N ASP A 455 -12.16 -27.88 -16.73
CA ASP A 455 -13.23 -27.05 -17.30
C ASP A 455 -13.76 -26.05 -16.26
N THR A 456 -13.89 -26.48 -15.00
CA THR A 456 -14.33 -25.64 -13.87
C THR A 456 -13.35 -24.48 -13.62
N ILE A 457 -12.04 -24.72 -13.70
CA ILE A 457 -11.00 -23.69 -13.65
C ILE A 457 -11.05 -22.80 -14.89
N ASN A 458 -11.01 -23.39 -16.08
CA ASN A 458 -10.84 -22.66 -17.33
C ASN A 458 -12.02 -21.74 -17.67
N ASN A 459 -13.23 -22.12 -17.25
CA ASN A 459 -14.44 -21.34 -17.52
C ASN A 459 -14.69 -20.22 -16.49
N SER A 460 -14.15 -20.31 -15.26
CA SER A 460 -14.31 -19.28 -14.22
C SER A 460 -13.09 -18.36 -14.10
N LEU A 461 -13.27 -17.09 -14.48
CA LEU A 461 -12.31 -16.03 -14.17
C LEU A 461 -12.15 -15.80 -12.66
N HIS A 462 -13.19 -16.07 -11.86
CA HIS A 462 -13.12 -15.92 -10.40
C HIS A 462 -12.31 -17.04 -9.75
N PHE A 463 -12.37 -18.28 -10.24
CA PHE A 463 -11.51 -19.36 -9.78
C PHE A 463 -10.04 -19.13 -10.17
N GLN A 464 -9.79 -18.71 -11.42
CA GLN A 464 -8.45 -18.36 -11.90
C GLN A 464 -7.84 -17.21 -11.08
N LEU A 465 -8.61 -16.14 -10.83
CA LEU A 465 -8.15 -15.00 -10.03
C LEU A 465 -7.94 -15.40 -8.56
N GLY A 466 -8.80 -16.25 -7.99
CA GLY A 466 -8.63 -16.81 -6.66
C GLY A 466 -7.32 -17.58 -6.51
N LEU A 467 -7.03 -18.50 -7.43
CA LEU A 467 -5.76 -19.25 -7.45
C LEU A 467 -4.55 -18.34 -7.69
N ALA A 468 -4.62 -17.43 -8.65
CA ALA A 468 -3.51 -16.52 -8.97
C ALA A 468 -3.16 -15.61 -7.78
N LEU A 469 -4.16 -15.07 -7.08
CA LEU A 469 -3.96 -14.31 -5.85
C LEU A 469 -3.42 -15.19 -4.72
N ALA A 470 -3.92 -16.43 -4.54
CA ALA A 470 -3.40 -17.33 -3.50
C ALA A 470 -1.91 -17.65 -3.71
N SER A 471 -1.50 -18.00 -4.94
CA SER A 471 -0.10 -18.25 -5.26
C SER A 471 0.75 -16.98 -5.12
N LEU A 472 0.26 -15.84 -5.60
CA LEU A 472 0.99 -14.57 -5.51
C LEU A 472 1.19 -14.13 -4.06
N GLY A 473 0.16 -14.20 -3.20
CA GLY A 473 0.23 -13.78 -1.81
C GLY A 473 1.20 -14.62 -0.98
N VAL A 474 1.25 -15.93 -1.21
CA VAL A 474 2.28 -16.81 -0.64
C VAL A 474 3.69 -16.39 -1.09
N ILE A 475 3.89 -16.11 -2.38
CA ILE A 475 5.18 -15.65 -2.90
C ILE A 475 5.56 -14.27 -2.37
N THR A 476 4.62 -13.33 -2.24
CA THR A 476 4.88 -11.99 -1.67
C THR A 476 5.29 -12.08 -0.20
N SER A 477 4.67 -12.96 0.59
CA SER A 477 5.10 -13.20 1.97
C SER A 477 6.47 -13.87 2.02
N LEU A 478 6.75 -14.85 1.14
CA LEU A 478 8.05 -15.51 1.03
C LEU A 478 9.17 -14.53 0.66
N VAL A 479 8.90 -13.62 -0.28
CA VAL A 479 9.81 -12.51 -0.65
C VAL A 479 10.12 -11.64 0.57
N ALA A 480 9.11 -11.27 1.38
CA ALA A 480 9.33 -10.51 2.60
C ALA A 480 10.24 -11.24 3.60
N GLN A 481 9.99 -12.54 3.85
CA GLN A 481 10.82 -13.33 4.77
C GLN A 481 12.26 -13.49 4.22
N HIS A 482 12.43 -13.80 2.95
CA HIS A 482 13.76 -13.99 2.36
C HIS A 482 14.56 -12.69 2.25
N MET A 483 13.93 -11.55 1.92
CA MET A 483 14.66 -10.29 1.74
C MET A 483 15.29 -9.74 3.03
N TYR A 484 14.72 -10.03 4.21
CA TYR A 484 15.34 -9.61 5.48
C TYR A 484 16.44 -10.59 5.93
N SER A 485 16.25 -11.91 5.75
CA SER A 485 17.20 -12.92 6.21
C SER A 485 18.34 -13.21 5.23
N LEU A 486 18.15 -12.94 3.94
CA LEU A 486 19.11 -13.13 2.85
C LEU A 486 19.16 -11.86 1.98
N PRO A 487 19.86 -10.80 2.43
CA PRO A 487 19.86 -9.51 1.74
C PRO A 487 20.43 -9.61 0.32
N ALA A 488 19.60 -9.36 -0.70
CA ALA A 488 19.98 -9.49 -2.11
C ALA A 488 20.59 -8.21 -2.73
N TYR A 489 20.62 -7.11 -1.98
CA TYR A 489 21.15 -5.82 -2.40
C TYR A 489 22.29 -5.37 -1.49
N ALA A 490 23.34 -4.79 -2.05
CA ALA A 490 24.49 -4.32 -1.27
C ALA A 490 24.08 -3.28 -0.21
N PHE A 491 24.65 -3.39 0.99
CA PHE A 491 24.47 -2.47 2.13
C PHE A 491 23.04 -2.37 2.72
N ILE A 492 22.03 -3.00 2.11
CA ILE A 492 20.63 -2.94 2.61
C ILE A 492 20.44 -3.57 4.01
N ALA A 493 21.35 -4.45 4.42
CA ALA A 493 21.39 -5.03 5.77
C ALA A 493 21.74 -4.02 6.87
N GLN A 494 22.25 -2.84 6.49
CA GLN A 494 22.65 -1.76 7.41
C GLN A 494 21.61 -0.61 7.41
N ASP A 495 20.82 -0.44 6.34
CA ASP A 495 19.63 0.42 6.36
C ASP A 495 18.42 -0.31 6.94
N PHE A 496 18.39 -0.36 8.26
CA PHE A 496 17.27 -0.91 9.04
C PHE A 496 15.91 -0.25 8.72
N THR A 497 15.90 1.00 8.23
CA THR A 497 14.65 1.71 7.91
C THR A 497 14.06 1.17 6.61
N THR A 498 14.88 1.06 5.56
CA THR A 498 14.48 0.46 4.28
C THR A 498 14.15 -1.01 4.44
N GLN A 499 14.94 -1.77 5.21
CA GLN A 499 14.69 -3.19 5.46
C GLN A 499 13.35 -3.43 6.18
N ALA A 500 13.06 -2.68 7.25
CA ALA A 500 11.79 -2.77 7.99
C ALA A 500 10.59 -2.30 7.14
N ALA A 501 10.75 -1.24 6.34
CA ALA A 501 9.72 -0.75 5.44
C ALA A 501 9.37 -1.78 4.36
N LEU A 502 10.38 -2.39 3.71
CA LEU A 502 10.20 -3.41 2.69
C LEU A 502 9.53 -4.67 3.25
N TYR A 503 9.95 -5.14 4.43
CA TYR A 503 9.31 -6.28 5.10
C TYR A 503 7.82 -6.01 5.36
N THR A 504 7.54 -4.89 6.01
CA THR A 504 6.17 -4.49 6.40
C THR A 504 5.28 -4.31 5.17
N HIS A 505 5.76 -3.62 4.14
CA HIS A 505 5.07 -3.39 2.88
C HIS A 505 4.65 -4.70 2.20
N HIS A 506 5.57 -5.63 2.03
CA HIS A 506 5.29 -6.92 1.38
C HIS A 506 4.34 -7.80 2.23
N GLN A 507 4.45 -7.80 3.56
CA GLN A 507 3.51 -8.55 4.40
C GLN A 507 2.08 -7.99 4.39
N TYR A 508 1.91 -6.66 4.39
CA TYR A 508 0.58 -6.06 4.23
C TYR A 508 -0.02 -6.38 2.85
N ILE A 509 0.78 -6.27 1.77
CA ILE A 509 0.32 -6.63 0.41
C ILE A 509 -0.04 -8.12 0.34
N ALA A 510 0.76 -9.02 0.92
CA ALA A 510 0.44 -10.44 1.00
C ALA A 510 -0.91 -10.67 1.71
N GLY A 511 -1.19 -9.98 2.82
CA GLY A 511 -2.47 -10.05 3.52
C GLY A 511 -3.68 -9.60 2.68
N PHE A 512 -3.55 -8.48 1.96
CA PHE A 512 -4.60 -8.00 1.04
C PHE A 512 -4.81 -8.94 -0.15
N ILE A 513 -3.73 -9.49 -0.73
CA ILE A 513 -3.80 -10.45 -1.83
C ILE A 513 -4.44 -11.76 -1.38
N MET A 514 -4.05 -12.31 -0.22
CA MET A 514 -4.62 -13.55 0.33
C MET A 514 -6.09 -13.41 0.71
N THR A 515 -6.50 -12.29 1.31
CA THR A 515 -7.93 -12.03 1.58
C THR A 515 -8.74 -11.88 0.29
N GLY A 516 -8.19 -11.24 -0.74
CA GLY A 516 -8.76 -11.18 -2.08
C GLY A 516 -8.92 -12.55 -2.76
N ALA A 517 -7.96 -13.47 -2.56
CA ALA A 517 -8.01 -14.83 -3.08
C ALA A 517 -9.26 -15.59 -2.59
N PHE A 518 -9.47 -15.60 -1.27
CA PHE A 518 -10.65 -16.25 -0.67
C PHE A 518 -11.97 -15.54 -1.03
N ALA A 519 -11.97 -14.20 -1.16
CA ALA A 519 -13.14 -13.46 -1.62
C ALA A 519 -13.55 -13.89 -3.05
N HIS A 520 -12.58 -14.05 -3.98
CA HIS A 520 -12.87 -14.55 -5.32
C HIS A 520 -13.27 -16.04 -5.35
N GLY A 521 -12.71 -16.87 -4.46
CA GLY A 521 -13.20 -18.24 -4.25
C GLY A 521 -14.66 -18.30 -3.79
N ALA A 522 -15.07 -17.42 -2.86
CA ALA A 522 -16.47 -17.31 -2.42
C ALA A 522 -17.40 -16.82 -3.56
N ILE A 523 -16.95 -15.85 -4.37
CA ILE A 523 -17.70 -15.37 -5.54
C ILE A 523 -17.88 -16.50 -6.58
N PHE A 524 -16.83 -17.30 -6.84
CA PHE A 524 -16.92 -18.49 -7.69
C PHE A 524 -17.99 -19.47 -7.18
N PHE A 525 -17.99 -19.79 -5.87
CA PHE A 525 -18.95 -20.74 -5.32
C PHE A 525 -20.40 -20.27 -5.47
N ILE A 526 -20.66 -18.96 -5.45
CA ILE A 526 -22.01 -18.42 -5.71
C ILE A 526 -22.36 -18.43 -7.21
N ARG A 527 -21.48 -17.89 -8.05
CA ARG A 527 -21.81 -17.52 -9.44
C ARG A 527 -21.53 -18.61 -10.47
N ASP A 528 -20.41 -19.30 -10.34
CA ASP A 528 -19.79 -20.06 -11.43
C ASP A 528 -19.75 -21.57 -11.14
N TYR A 529 -19.83 -21.99 -9.88
CA TYR A 529 -19.79 -23.41 -9.49
C TYR A 529 -21.09 -24.15 -9.85
N ASN A 530 -20.99 -25.11 -10.77
CA ASN A 530 -22.03 -26.10 -11.07
C ASN A 530 -21.79 -27.41 -10.29
N PRO A 531 -22.70 -27.84 -9.38
CA PRO A 531 -22.61 -29.12 -8.68
C PRO A 531 -22.62 -30.34 -9.61
N GLU A 532 -23.44 -30.33 -10.67
CA GLU A 532 -23.63 -31.49 -11.57
C GLU A 532 -22.33 -31.84 -12.31
N GLN A 533 -21.63 -30.81 -12.82
CA GLN A 533 -20.33 -30.96 -13.46
C GLN A 533 -19.25 -31.46 -12.50
N ASN A 534 -19.40 -31.18 -11.20
CA ASN A 534 -18.41 -31.45 -10.16
C ASN A 534 -18.77 -32.66 -9.27
N GLU A 535 -19.81 -33.42 -9.62
CA GLU A 535 -20.31 -34.56 -8.83
C GLU A 535 -19.20 -35.55 -8.44
N ASP A 536 -19.14 -35.89 -7.14
CA ASP A 536 -18.14 -36.76 -6.49
C ASP A 536 -16.65 -36.40 -6.79
N ASN A 537 -16.36 -35.20 -7.31
CA ASN A 537 -14.99 -34.71 -7.41
C ASN A 537 -14.55 -34.04 -6.10
N VAL A 538 -13.25 -33.70 -6.01
CA VAL A 538 -12.67 -33.11 -4.78
C VAL A 538 -13.37 -31.83 -4.29
N LEU A 539 -13.97 -31.02 -5.17
CA LEU A 539 -14.68 -29.80 -4.78
C LEU A 539 -16.08 -30.10 -4.20
N ALA A 540 -16.83 -31.03 -4.80
CA ALA A 540 -18.10 -31.47 -4.24
C ALA A 540 -17.90 -32.12 -2.87
N ARG A 541 -16.97 -33.08 -2.79
CA ARG A 541 -16.67 -33.80 -1.54
C ARG A 541 -16.25 -32.85 -0.41
N MET A 542 -15.50 -31.77 -0.70
CA MET A 542 -15.15 -30.73 0.28
C MET A 542 -16.38 -29.99 0.83
N LEU A 543 -17.38 -29.72 -0.01
CA LEU A 543 -18.63 -29.08 0.41
C LEU A 543 -19.47 -30.03 1.29
N ASP A 544 -19.46 -31.34 1.01
CA ASP A 544 -20.22 -32.36 1.76
C ASP A 544 -19.76 -32.52 3.22
N HIS A 545 -18.52 -32.13 3.56
CA HIS A 545 -17.99 -32.17 4.94
C HIS A 545 -17.52 -30.81 5.45
N LYS A 546 -18.07 -29.71 4.90
CA LYS A 546 -17.66 -28.34 5.27
C LYS A 546 -17.80 -28.03 6.76
N GLU A 547 -18.83 -28.57 7.42
CA GLU A 547 -19.07 -28.40 8.86
C GLU A 547 -17.90 -28.93 9.69
N ALA A 548 -17.29 -30.05 9.27
CA ALA A 548 -16.12 -30.62 9.92
C ALA A 548 -14.87 -29.76 9.73
N ILE A 549 -14.64 -29.21 8.52
CA ILE A 549 -13.53 -28.28 8.26
C ILE A 549 -13.66 -27.04 9.16
N ILE A 550 -14.86 -26.46 9.21
CA ILE A 550 -15.17 -25.27 10.02
C ILE A 550 -15.05 -25.58 11.53
N SER A 551 -15.48 -26.76 12.00
CA SER A 551 -15.38 -27.12 13.42
C SER A 551 -13.94 -27.33 13.87
N HIS A 552 -13.09 -27.97 13.06
CA HIS A 552 -11.68 -28.17 13.41
C HIS A 552 -10.89 -26.85 13.40
N LEU A 553 -11.13 -25.98 12.41
CA LEU A 553 -10.55 -24.62 12.41
C LEU A 553 -11.03 -23.80 13.62
N SER A 554 -12.31 -23.88 13.98
CA SER A 554 -12.84 -23.22 15.17
C SER A 554 -12.25 -23.76 16.47
N TRP A 555 -12.02 -25.07 16.56
CA TRP A 555 -11.34 -25.68 17.71
C TRP A 555 -9.88 -25.23 17.79
N ALA A 556 -9.14 -25.21 16.69
CA ALA A 556 -7.75 -24.75 16.65
C ALA A 556 -7.61 -23.27 17.05
N SER A 557 -8.47 -22.38 16.53
CA SER A 557 -8.53 -20.98 16.96
C SER A 557 -8.85 -20.81 18.44
N LEU A 558 -9.78 -21.58 19.00
CA LEU A 558 -10.09 -21.53 20.44
C LEU A 558 -8.94 -22.07 21.30
N PHE A 559 -8.33 -23.19 20.89
CA PHE A 559 -7.20 -23.80 21.57
C PHE A 559 -6.01 -22.85 21.63
N LEU A 560 -5.58 -22.29 20.49
CA LEU A 560 -4.51 -21.28 20.44
C LEU A 560 -4.91 -20.01 21.20
N GLY A 561 -6.18 -19.60 21.13
CA GLY A 561 -6.71 -18.42 21.81
C GLY A 561 -6.58 -18.51 23.33
N PHE A 562 -7.07 -19.60 23.93
CA PHE A 562 -7.00 -19.78 25.38
C PHE A 562 -5.58 -19.96 25.91
N HIS A 563 -4.73 -20.75 25.23
CA HIS A 563 -3.38 -21.01 25.73
C HIS A 563 -2.44 -19.82 25.55
N THR A 564 -2.40 -19.20 24.36
CA THR A 564 -1.52 -18.05 24.11
C THR A 564 -1.89 -16.84 24.97
N LEU A 565 -3.18 -16.47 25.02
CA LEU A 565 -3.61 -15.35 25.87
C LEU A 565 -3.48 -15.69 27.36
N GLY A 566 -3.74 -16.94 27.76
CA GLY A 566 -3.57 -17.41 29.12
C GLY A 566 -2.12 -17.31 29.61
N LEU A 567 -1.15 -17.67 28.77
CA LEU A 567 0.28 -17.54 29.08
C LEU A 567 0.73 -16.08 29.16
N TYR A 568 0.29 -15.20 28.25
CA TYR A 568 0.56 -13.76 28.35
C TYR A 568 -0.01 -13.17 29.65
N VAL A 569 -1.28 -13.45 29.98
CA VAL A 569 -1.91 -12.95 31.21
C VAL A 569 -1.27 -13.53 32.47
N HIS A 570 -0.85 -14.81 32.47
CA HIS A 570 -0.09 -15.39 33.58
C HIS A 570 1.25 -14.66 33.77
N ASN A 571 2.02 -14.47 32.70
CA ASN A 571 3.34 -13.82 32.76
C ASN A 571 3.22 -12.35 33.21
N ASP A 572 2.27 -11.59 32.67
CA ASP A 572 1.96 -10.22 33.11
C ASP A 572 1.60 -10.15 34.60
N VAL A 573 0.83 -11.11 35.12
CA VAL A 573 0.44 -11.15 36.54
C VAL A 573 1.63 -11.54 37.44
N MET A 574 2.47 -12.49 37.03
CA MET A 574 3.69 -12.84 37.77
C MET A 574 4.70 -11.69 37.80
N LEU A 575 4.83 -10.94 36.70
CA LEU A 575 5.60 -9.69 36.64
C LEU A 575 5.01 -8.61 37.55
N ALA A 576 3.69 -8.41 37.53
CA ALA A 576 2.99 -7.42 38.37
C ALA A 576 3.07 -7.72 39.87
N PHE A 577 3.24 -8.99 40.27
CA PHE A 577 3.52 -9.39 41.65
C PHE A 577 5.02 -9.37 42.02
N GLY A 578 5.91 -9.00 41.10
CA GLY A 578 7.35 -8.93 41.35
C GLY A 578 8.03 -10.30 41.47
N THR A 579 7.42 -11.35 40.93
CA THR A 579 7.95 -12.73 40.92
C THR A 579 8.19 -13.21 39.48
N PRO A 580 9.15 -12.60 38.74
CA PRO A 580 9.41 -12.92 37.33
C PRO A 580 9.86 -14.38 37.13
N GLU A 581 10.39 -15.04 38.16
CA GLU A 581 10.82 -16.44 38.16
C GLU A 581 9.66 -17.44 38.06
N LYS A 582 8.41 -16.98 38.23
CA LYS A 582 7.18 -17.79 38.11
C LYS A 582 6.50 -17.66 36.75
N GLN A 583 7.08 -16.89 35.83
CA GLN A 583 6.64 -16.88 34.43
C GLN A 583 6.77 -18.27 33.82
N ILE A 584 5.82 -18.63 32.96
CA ILE A 584 5.90 -19.82 32.14
C ILE A 584 6.62 -19.41 30.85
N LEU A 585 7.89 -19.79 30.77
CA LEU A 585 8.78 -19.57 29.64
C LEU A 585 9.00 -20.91 28.93
N ILE A 586 8.61 -21.00 27.66
CA ILE A 586 8.67 -22.24 26.87
C ILE A 586 9.62 -22.02 25.70
N GLU A 587 10.69 -22.81 25.64
CA GLU A 587 11.67 -22.74 24.55
C GLU A 587 11.09 -23.27 23.22
N PRO A 588 11.30 -22.59 22.08
CA PRO A 588 10.87 -23.05 20.76
C PRO A 588 11.80 -24.15 20.20
N ILE A 589 11.95 -25.25 20.94
CA ILE A 589 12.90 -26.36 20.68
C ILE A 589 12.83 -26.86 19.23
N PHE A 590 11.64 -27.01 18.64
CA PHE A 590 11.50 -27.45 17.24
C PHE A 590 12.12 -26.47 16.23
N ALA A 591 12.02 -25.16 16.47
CA ALA A 591 12.60 -24.14 15.60
C ALA A 591 14.11 -23.98 15.86
N GLN A 592 14.56 -24.09 17.11
CA GLN A 592 15.99 -24.14 17.46
C GLN A 592 16.68 -25.38 16.83
N TRP A 593 15.98 -26.52 16.80
CA TRP A 593 16.41 -27.73 16.09
C TRP A 593 16.51 -27.51 14.58
N ILE A 594 15.54 -26.82 13.93
CA ILE A 594 15.65 -26.44 12.51
C ILE A 594 16.85 -25.54 12.26
N GLN A 595 17.10 -24.54 13.11
CA GLN A 595 18.30 -23.69 12.99
C GLN A 595 19.59 -24.51 13.10
N SER A 596 19.65 -25.50 14.00
CA SER A 596 20.82 -26.37 14.12
C SER A 596 20.96 -27.36 12.95
N ALA A 597 19.85 -27.91 12.44
CA ALA A 597 19.84 -28.72 11.23
C ALA A 597 20.37 -27.96 10.00
N HIS A 598 20.22 -26.63 9.97
CA HIS A 598 20.80 -25.72 8.99
C HIS A 598 22.25 -25.27 9.31
N GLY A 599 22.86 -25.73 10.39
CA GLY A 599 24.27 -25.47 10.71
C GLY A 599 24.51 -24.49 11.86
N LYS A 600 23.48 -23.99 12.54
CA LYS A 600 23.66 -23.12 13.71
C LYS A 600 24.08 -23.92 14.94
N THR A 601 25.30 -23.67 15.41
CA THR A 601 25.95 -24.43 16.49
C THR A 601 25.53 -24.01 17.89
N SER A 602 24.98 -22.79 18.05
CA SER A 602 24.70 -22.16 19.36
C SER A 602 23.77 -22.92 20.30
N TYR A 603 22.98 -23.87 19.79
CA TYR A 603 22.03 -24.68 20.59
C TYR A 603 22.56 -26.08 20.93
N GLY A 604 23.70 -26.50 20.40
CA GLY A 604 24.35 -27.76 20.78
C GLY A 604 23.65 -29.06 20.39
N PHE A 605 22.71 -29.06 19.42
CA PHE A 605 21.98 -30.29 19.04
C PHE A 605 22.81 -31.31 18.24
N ASP A 606 23.86 -30.89 17.52
CA ASP A 606 24.73 -31.74 16.67
C ASP A 606 23.94 -32.60 15.64
N VAL A 607 23.21 -31.93 14.73
CA VAL A 607 22.29 -32.55 13.76
C VAL A 607 22.50 -32.00 12.35
N LEU A 608 22.52 -32.90 11.36
CA LEU A 608 22.60 -32.60 9.93
C LEU A 608 23.77 -31.67 9.56
N LEU A 609 23.54 -30.38 9.31
CA LEU A 609 24.61 -29.45 8.92
C LEU A 609 25.37 -28.84 10.10
N SER A 610 24.90 -28.96 11.36
CA SER A 610 25.74 -28.62 12.52
C SER A 610 26.72 -29.74 12.89
N SER A 611 26.52 -30.96 12.36
CA SER A 611 27.43 -32.08 12.58
C SER A 611 28.47 -32.22 11.49
N THR A 612 29.73 -31.99 11.84
CA THR A 612 30.88 -32.01 10.90
C THR A 612 31.19 -33.39 10.31
N THR A 613 30.56 -34.45 10.82
CA THR A 613 30.68 -35.83 10.31
C THR A 613 29.48 -36.27 9.44
N GLY A 614 28.40 -35.49 9.42
CA GLY A 614 27.13 -35.87 8.80
C GLY A 614 27.22 -36.01 7.26
N PRO A 615 26.46 -36.93 6.63
CA PRO A 615 26.44 -37.05 5.16
C PRO A 615 26.03 -35.75 4.45
N ALA A 616 25.08 -34.99 5.03
CA ALA A 616 24.65 -33.69 4.51
C ALA A 616 25.78 -32.64 4.53
N PHE A 617 26.55 -32.60 5.63
CA PHE A 617 27.72 -31.73 5.75
C PHE A 617 28.78 -32.09 4.71
N ASN A 618 29.13 -33.38 4.62
CA ASN A 618 30.14 -33.87 3.68
C ASN A 618 29.77 -33.60 2.20
N ALA A 619 28.49 -33.64 1.85
CA ALA A 619 28.02 -33.35 0.48
C ALA A 619 28.13 -31.85 0.09
N GLY A 620 27.97 -30.93 1.04
CA GLY A 620 28.04 -29.48 0.77
C GLY A 620 29.44 -28.85 0.95
N ARG A 621 30.32 -29.52 1.71
CA ARG A 621 31.58 -28.98 2.27
C ARG A 621 32.52 -28.31 1.27
N SER A 622 32.53 -28.71 0.00
CA SER A 622 33.51 -28.26 -1.00
C SER A 622 33.08 -27.03 -1.82
N ILE A 623 31.83 -26.56 -1.69
CA ILE A 623 31.29 -25.49 -2.54
C ILE A 623 30.59 -24.42 -1.69
N TRP A 624 29.28 -24.55 -1.43
CA TRP A 624 28.46 -23.50 -0.81
C TRP A 624 28.42 -23.54 0.72
N LEU A 625 28.70 -24.70 1.32
CA LEU A 625 28.52 -24.91 2.76
C LEU A 625 29.47 -24.08 3.64
N PRO A 626 30.76 -23.85 3.28
CA PRO A 626 31.64 -23.01 4.10
C PRO A 626 31.15 -21.56 4.24
N GLY A 627 30.71 -20.93 3.13
CA GLY A 627 30.15 -19.58 3.16
C GLY A 627 28.83 -19.51 3.93
N TRP A 628 27.97 -20.51 3.73
CA TRP A 628 26.72 -20.66 4.49
C TRP A 628 26.93 -20.81 6.00
N LEU A 629 27.81 -21.72 6.43
CA LEU A 629 28.07 -21.96 7.86
C LEU A 629 28.69 -20.76 8.56
N ASN A 630 29.52 -19.99 7.85
CA ASN A 630 30.03 -18.70 8.34
C ASN A 630 28.85 -17.74 8.61
N ALA A 631 28.02 -17.49 7.60
CA ALA A 631 26.88 -16.56 7.72
C ALA A 631 25.84 -16.98 8.79
N VAL A 632 25.57 -18.28 8.97
CA VAL A 632 24.58 -18.82 9.93
C VAL A 632 25.05 -18.76 11.39
N ASN A 633 26.36 -18.72 11.64
CA ASN A 633 26.92 -18.62 13.00
C ASN A 633 27.41 -17.19 13.36
N GLU A 634 27.43 -16.30 12.37
CA GLU A 634 27.76 -14.88 12.52
C GLU A 634 26.59 -14.09 13.13
N ASN A 635 26.74 -13.62 14.37
CA ASN A 635 25.65 -12.99 15.12
C ASN A 635 25.37 -11.52 14.73
N SER A 636 26.14 -10.93 13.82
CA SER A 636 25.94 -9.55 13.34
C SER A 636 24.89 -9.40 12.24
N ASN A 637 24.34 -10.50 11.69
CA ASN A 637 23.38 -10.47 10.58
C ASN A 637 22.01 -11.08 10.96
N SER A 638 21.04 -11.08 10.02
CA SER A 638 19.65 -11.52 10.24
C SER A 638 19.33 -12.97 9.84
N LEU A 639 20.32 -13.75 9.40
CA LEU A 639 20.14 -15.14 8.96
C LEU A 639 19.98 -16.07 10.16
N PHE A 640 18.76 -16.61 10.35
CA PHE A 640 18.40 -17.46 11.50
C PHE A 640 18.78 -16.85 12.85
N LEU A 641 18.27 -15.63 13.11
CA LEU A 641 18.32 -14.96 14.42
C LEU A 641 18.05 -15.91 15.59
N THR A 642 18.76 -15.73 16.70
CA THR A 642 18.61 -16.56 17.90
C THR A 642 17.24 -16.35 18.52
N ILE A 643 16.52 -17.44 18.80
CA ILE A 643 15.10 -17.44 19.24
C ILE A 643 14.94 -18.10 20.61
N GLY A 644 13.99 -17.61 21.40
CA GLY A 644 13.68 -18.09 22.74
C GLY A 644 12.19 -17.96 23.11
N PRO A 645 11.85 -17.85 24.42
CA PRO A 645 10.45 -17.93 24.88
C PRO A 645 9.55 -16.78 24.44
N GLY A 646 10.10 -15.60 24.17
CA GLY A 646 9.36 -14.48 23.59
C GLY A 646 8.90 -14.81 22.16
N ASP A 647 9.80 -15.38 21.35
CA ASP A 647 9.53 -15.82 19.99
C ASP A 647 8.48 -16.94 19.96
N PHE A 648 8.56 -17.90 20.89
CA PHE A 648 7.56 -18.96 21.04
C PHE A 648 6.14 -18.37 21.19
N LEU A 649 5.95 -17.41 22.10
CA LEU A 649 4.63 -16.83 22.37
C LEU A 649 4.10 -16.00 21.19
N VAL A 650 4.94 -15.18 20.55
CA VAL A 650 4.48 -14.38 19.39
C VAL A 650 4.21 -15.24 18.16
N HIS A 651 4.96 -16.33 17.92
CA HIS A 651 4.63 -17.27 16.84
C HIS A 651 3.30 -17.99 17.08
N HIS A 652 2.93 -18.29 18.34
CA HIS A 652 1.60 -18.81 18.66
C HIS A 652 0.49 -17.75 18.52
N ALA A 653 0.79 -16.47 18.74
CA ALA A 653 -0.13 -15.37 18.46
C ALA A 653 -0.34 -15.15 16.94
N ILE A 654 0.73 -15.27 16.14
CA ILE A 654 0.66 -15.27 14.67
C ILE A 654 -0.15 -16.47 14.18
N ALA A 655 0.11 -17.67 14.72
CA ALA A 655 -0.66 -18.87 14.39
C ALA A 655 -2.16 -18.70 14.71
N LEU A 656 -2.50 -18.12 15.86
CA LEU A 656 -3.88 -17.78 16.23
C LEU A 656 -4.51 -16.81 15.22
N GLY A 657 -3.79 -15.75 14.84
CA GLY A 657 -4.25 -14.77 13.85
C GLY A 657 -4.51 -15.40 12.49
N LEU A 658 -3.58 -16.23 11.99
CA LEU A 658 -3.71 -16.96 10.73
C LEU A 658 -4.89 -17.94 10.76
N HIS A 659 -4.96 -18.85 11.74
CA HIS A 659 -6.06 -19.83 11.83
C HIS A 659 -7.43 -19.16 11.94
N THR A 660 -7.53 -18.06 12.69
CA THR A 660 -8.81 -17.33 12.85
C THR A 660 -9.19 -16.57 11.59
N THR A 661 -8.22 -15.99 10.88
CA THR A 661 -8.45 -15.35 9.57
C THR A 661 -8.88 -16.39 8.53
N THR A 662 -8.19 -17.53 8.46
CA THR A 662 -8.55 -18.66 7.60
C THR A 662 -9.94 -19.20 7.95
N LEU A 663 -10.29 -19.37 9.22
CA LEU A 663 -11.64 -19.76 9.67
C LEU A 663 -12.73 -18.81 9.14
N ILE A 664 -12.52 -17.50 9.25
CA ILE A 664 -13.48 -16.49 8.77
C ILE A 664 -13.64 -16.57 7.25
N LEU A 665 -12.53 -16.62 6.51
CA LEU A 665 -12.52 -16.65 5.05
C LEU A 665 -13.07 -17.96 4.47
N VAL A 666 -12.61 -19.11 4.99
CA VAL A 666 -13.07 -20.45 4.57
C VAL A 666 -14.54 -20.64 4.90
N LYS A 667 -15.01 -20.28 6.11
CA LYS A 667 -16.43 -20.30 6.43
C LYS A 667 -17.23 -19.39 5.48
N GLY A 668 -16.73 -18.19 5.21
CA GLY A 668 -17.34 -17.25 4.26
C GLY A 668 -17.57 -17.86 2.88
N ALA A 669 -16.60 -18.62 2.37
CA ALA A 669 -16.70 -19.32 1.09
C ALA A 669 -17.60 -20.57 1.12
N LEU A 670 -17.48 -21.42 2.16
CA LEU A 670 -18.22 -22.69 2.23
C LEU A 670 -19.71 -22.50 2.60
N ASP A 671 -20.05 -21.44 3.34
CA ASP A 671 -21.45 -21.02 3.59
C ASP A 671 -22.00 -20.06 2.52
N ALA A 672 -21.24 -19.74 1.46
CA ALA A 672 -21.62 -18.73 0.46
C ALA A 672 -22.89 -19.11 -0.32
N ARG A 673 -23.03 -20.37 -0.74
CA ARG A 673 -24.22 -20.87 -1.46
C ARG A 673 -25.45 -21.01 -0.56
N GLY A 674 -25.25 -21.30 0.72
CA GLY A 674 -26.33 -21.59 1.67
C GLY A 674 -25.79 -22.08 3.01
N SER A 675 -26.55 -21.81 4.08
CA SER A 675 -26.28 -22.33 5.44
C SER A 675 -27.59 -22.63 6.16
N LYS A 676 -27.56 -23.36 7.28
CA LYS A 676 -28.77 -23.80 8.02
C LYS A 676 -29.72 -22.66 8.45
N LEU A 677 -29.21 -21.42 8.54
CA LEU A 677 -30.01 -20.22 8.83
C LEU A 677 -30.71 -19.64 7.58
N MET A 678 -30.02 -19.69 6.43
CA MET A 678 -30.42 -19.11 5.13
C MET A 678 -29.94 -20.06 4.00
N PRO A 679 -30.74 -21.06 3.62
CA PRO A 679 -30.33 -22.11 2.66
C PRO A 679 -30.22 -21.63 1.21
N ASP A 680 -30.98 -20.61 0.88
CA ASP A 680 -31.23 -19.96 -0.43
C ASP A 680 -30.25 -18.83 -0.76
N LYS A 681 -29.21 -18.65 0.06
CA LYS A 681 -28.26 -17.52 0.00
C LYS A 681 -27.65 -17.26 -1.38
N LYS A 682 -27.37 -18.30 -2.16
CA LYS A 682 -26.89 -18.21 -3.55
C LYS A 682 -27.71 -17.24 -4.42
N ASP A 683 -29.03 -17.19 -4.20
CA ASP A 683 -29.97 -16.47 -5.06
C ASP A 683 -29.96 -14.95 -4.81
N PHE A 684 -29.32 -14.51 -3.72
CA PHE A 684 -29.10 -13.10 -3.35
C PHE A 684 -27.75 -12.55 -3.82
N GLY A 685 -26.87 -13.41 -4.36
CA GLY A 685 -25.52 -13.03 -4.79
C GLY A 685 -24.53 -12.79 -3.62
N TYR A 686 -23.34 -12.30 -3.96
CA TYR A 686 -22.22 -12.19 -3.00
C TYR A 686 -22.36 -11.05 -1.98
N SER A 687 -23.09 -9.98 -2.29
CA SER A 687 -23.09 -8.75 -1.49
C SER A 687 -24.49 -8.19 -1.30
N PHE A 688 -25.08 -8.49 -0.14
CA PHE A 688 -26.40 -8.03 0.28
C PHE A 688 -26.38 -7.60 1.76
N PRO A 689 -27.34 -6.78 2.24
CA PRO A 689 -27.28 -6.20 3.60
C PRO A 689 -27.44 -7.22 4.73
N CYS A 690 -28.56 -7.98 4.67
CA CYS A 690 -29.04 -9.02 5.59
C CYS A 690 -30.35 -9.61 5.05
N ASP A 691 -30.78 -10.76 5.59
CA ASP A 691 -32.11 -11.36 5.37
C ASP A 691 -33.17 -10.77 6.34
N GLY A 692 -33.22 -9.44 6.42
CA GLY A 692 -34.09 -8.72 7.36
C GLY A 692 -33.78 -8.96 8.85
N PRO A 693 -34.74 -8.62 9.75
CA PRO A 693 -34.63 -8.84 11.20
C PRO A 693 -35.24 -10.17 11.68
N GLY A 694 -35.73 -11.01 10.76
CA GLY A 694 -36.29 -12.32 11.08
C GLY A 694 -35.25 -13.23 11.75
N ARG A 695 -35.72 -14.28 12.43
CA ARG A 695 -34.88 -15.37 12.97
C ARG A 695 -33.72 -14.91 13.91
N GLY A 696 -33.84 -13.71 14.50
CA GLY A 696 -32.86 -13.15 15.45
C GLY A 696 -31.92 -12.07 14.90
N GLY A 697 -32.14 -11.56 13.68
CA GLY A 697 -31.32 -10.50 13.09
C GLY A 697 -31.58 -9.10 13.68
N THR A 698 -30.53 -8.35 14.01
CA THR A 698 -30.64 -6.94 14.46
C THR A 698 -29.54 -6.05 13.89
N SER A 699 -29.89 -4.95 13.20
CA SER A 699 -29.13 -3.68 13.15
C SER A 699 -29.71 -2.68 12.12
N HIS A 700 -30.46 -1.67 12.57
CA HIS A 700 -30.76 -0.46 11.81
C HIS A 700 -30.75 0.77 12.74
N TYR A 701 -29.89 1.76 12.48
CA TYR A 701 -30.04 3.13 12.98
C TYR A 701 -29.27 4.11 12.07
N GLY A 702 -29.76 5.35 11.90
CA GLY A 702 -29.04 6.41 11.15
C GLY A 702 -29.81 7.16 10.06
N LYS A 703 -31.03 6.73 9.69
CA LYS A 703 -31.85 7.41 8.65
C LYS A 703 -32.46 8.73 9.15
N GLU A 704 -32.95 8.72 10.40
CA GLU A 704 -33.71 9.81 11.04
C GLU A 704 -32.98 11.16 11.02
N LEU A 705 -31.66 11.16 11.27
CA LEU A 705 -30.86 12.40 11.33
C LEU A 705 -30.82 13.12 9.97
N ILE A 706 -30.64 12.39 8.87
CA ILE A 706 -30.57 12.97 7.52
C ILE A 706 -31.94 13.54 7.12
N GLU A 707 -33.03 12.91 7.56
CA GLU A 707 -34.39 13.42 7.33
C GLU A 707 -34.64 14.73 8.10
N THR A 708 -34.13 14.87 9.34
CA THR A 708 -34.17 16.16 10.06
C THR A 708 -33.30 17.25 9.45
N LEU A 709 -32.15 16.90 8.87
CA LEU A 709 -31.27 17.86 8.16
C LEU A 709 -31.90 18.32 6.83
N ALA A 710 -32.53 17.41 6.08
CA ALA A 710 -33.26 17.75 4.87
C ALA A 710 -34.45 18.69 5.18
N TRP A 711 -35.23 18.38 6.22
CA TRP A 711 -36.29 19.27 6.71
C TRP A 711 -35.76 20.67 7.09
N ALA A 712 -34.62 20.75 7.78
CA ALA A 712 -34.02 22.02 8.17
C ALA A 712 -33.57 22.85 6.95
N HIS A 713 -32.99 22.21 5.93
CA HIS A 713 -32.56 22.86 4.70
C HIS A 713 -33.73 23.46 3.92
N GLU A 714 -34.80 22.68 3.71
CA GLU A 714 -36.02 23.17 3.02
C GLU A 714 -36.74 24.30 3.78
N ARG A 715 -36.60 24.33 5.11
CA ARG A 715 -37.20 25.35 6.00
C ARG A 715 -36.36 26.61 6.16
N THR A 716 -35.08 26.61 5.76
CA THR A 716 -34.17 27.73 5.96
C THR A 716 -34.27 28.74 4.80
N PRO A 717 -34.64 30.02 5.05
CA PRO A 717 -34.68 31.06 4.02
C PRO A 717 -33.32 31.23 3.33
N LEU A 718 -33.33 31.63 2.06
CA LEU A 718 -32.17 31.73 1.15
C LEU A 718 -31.54 30.37 0.81
N ALA A 719 -31.29 29.49 1.80
CA ALA A 719 -30.79 28.14 1.56
C ALA A 719 -31.77 27.28 0.73
N ASN A 720 -33.08 27.44 0.96
CA ASN A 720 -34.14 26.77 0.23
C ASN A 720 -34.26 27.12 -1.28
N LEU A 721 -33.54 28.16 -1.75
CA LEU A 721 -33.36 28.45 -3.17
C LEU A 721 -32.40 27.46 -3.84
N ILE A 722 -31.43 26.92 -3.07
CA ILE A 722 -30.46 25.92 -3.53
C ILE A 722 -31.04 24.53 -3.22
N ARG A 723 -31.47 23.81 -4.25
CA ARG A 723 -31.99 22.44 -4.10
C ARG A 723 -30.95 21.40 -4.50
N TRP A 724 -30.84 20.32 -3.74
CA TRP A 724 -30.04 19.15 -4.12
C TRP A 724 -30.54 18.53 -5.43
N ARG A 725 -29.61 18.06 -6.26
CA ARG A 725 -29.90 17.36 -7.52
C ARG A 725 -30.51 15.97 -7.27
N ASP A 726 -29.99 15.30 -6.27
CA ASP A 726 -30.28 13.93 -5.86
C ASP A 726 -30.58 13.94 -4.35
N LYS A 727 -31.52 13.11 -3.87
CA LYS A 727 -31.97 13.20 -2.47
C LYS A 727 -30.87 12.77 -1.50
N PRO A 728 -30.58 13.54 -0.42
CA PRO A 728 -29.63 13.11 0.60
C PRO A 728 -30.19 11.87 1.32
N VAL A 729 -29.40 10.80 1.34
CA VAL A 729 -29.70 9.53 2.00
C VAL A 729 -28.47 9.01 2.73
N ALA A 730 -28.66 8.14 3.72
CA ALA A 730 -27.55 7.42 4.32
C ALA A 730 -26.88 6.48 3.30
N LEU A 731 -25.58 6.21 3.48
CA LEU A 731 -24.91 5.11 2.78
C LEU A 731 -25.69 3.80 3.02
N SER A 732 -25.80 2.96 2.00
CA SER A 732 -26.35 1.60 2.19
C SER A 732 -25.49 0.82 3.20
N ILE A 733 -26.07 -0.17 3.88
CA ILE A 733 -25.36 -0.96 4.91
C ILE A 733 -24.06 -1.57 4.39
N VAL A 734 -24.04 -2.02 3.12
CA VAL A 734 -22.85 -2.55 2.45
C VAL A 734 -21.80 -1.44 2.23
N GLN A 735 -22.21 -0.28 1.71
CA GLN A 735 -21.31 0.87 1.55
C GLN A 735 -20.78 1.41 2.88
N ALA A 736 -21.61 1.45 3.93
CA ALA A 736 -21.19 1.89 5.27
C ALA A 736 -20.16 0.92 5.88
N ARG A 737 -20.34 -0.39 5.72
CA ARG A 737 -19.33 -1.41 6.08
C ARG A 737 -18.04 -1.21 5.29
N LEU A 738 -18.12 -1.01 3.98
CA LEU A 738 -16.95 -0.83 3.10
C LEU A 738 -16.18 0.46 3.39
N VAL A 739 -16.87 1.60 3.52
CA VAL A 739 -16.27 2.90 3.84
C VAL A 739 -15.67 2.90 5.25
N GLY A 740 -16.33 2.25 6.21
CA GLY A 740 -15.79 2.05 7.56
C GLY A 740 -14.54 1.17 7.57
N LEU A 741 -14.54 0.09 6.77
CA LEU A 741 -13.36 -0.77 6.60
C LEU A 741 -12.21 -0.05 5.90
N ALA A 742 -12.46 0.77 4.88
CA ALA A 742 -11.43 1.57 4.22
C ALA A 742 -10.76 2.53 5.22
N HIS A 743 -11.54 3.39 5.89
CA HIS A 743 -11.02 4.31 6.91
C HIS A 743 -10.28 3.57 8.04
N PHE A 744 -10.74 2.38 8.43
CA PHE A 744 -10.05 1.55 9.42
C PHE A 744 -8.70 1.06 8.90
N SER A 745 -8.66 0.45 7.70
CA SER A 745 -7.44 -0.04 7.05
C SER A 745 -6.41 1.08 6.87
N ASP A 746 -6.82 2.20 6.26
CA ASP A 746 -5.98 3.38 6.04
C ASP A 746 -5.41 3.89 7.36
N SER A 747 -6.26 4.02 8.40
CA SER A 747 -5.83 4.44 9.74
C SER A 747 -4.89 3.43 10.41
N THR A 748 -5.06 2.12 10.19
CA THR A 748 -4.16 1.09 10.74
C THR A 748 -2.80 1.07 10.06
N CYS A 749 -2.73 1.26 8.75
CA CYS A 749 -1.47 1.42 8.01
C CYS A 749 -0.68 2.67 8.45
N ILE A 750 -1.37 3.67 9.02
CA ILE A 750 -0.79 4.94 9.52
C ILE A 750 -0.46 4.88 11.04
N MET A 751 -1.02 3.94 11.81
CA MET A 751 -1.17 4.15 13.26
C MET A 751 0.09 3.98 14.12
N ASP A 752 1.15 3.35 13.62
CA ASP A 752 2.32 3.01 14.46
C ASP A 752 3.14 4.23 14.92
N THR A 753 2.99 5.38 14.26
CA THR A 753 3.64 6.64 14.66
C THR A 753 2.94 7.36 15.83
N ASN A 754 1.69 7.01 16.17
CA ASN A 754 0.79 7.92 16.90
C ASN A 754 0.58 7.62 18.40
N ARG A 755 1.43 6.78 19.01
CA ARG A 755 1.34 6.46 20.46
C ARG A 755 1.71 7.60 21.41
N ASN A 756 2.36 8.67 20.94
CA ASN A 756 2.76 9.83 21.75
C ASN A 756 1.69 10.94 21.86
N SER A 757 0.44 10.69 21.42
CA SER A 757 -0.66 11.63 21.63
C SER A 757 -1.05 11.73 23.12
N THR A 758 -0.64 12.83 23.77
CA THR A 758 -0.82 13.03 25.22
C THR A 758 -2.27 12.84 25.66
N ILE A 759 -2.47 12.00 26.69
CA ILE A 759 -3.80 11.44 27.01
C ILE A 759 -4.70 12.47 27.76
N MET A 760 -5.26 13.36 26.96
CA MET A 760 -6.24 14.41 27.29
C MET A 760 -7.57 13.85 27.81
N ALA A 761 -8.16 14.52 28.79
CA ALA A 761 -9.49 14.15 29.29
C ALA A 761 -10.59 14.52 28.28
N ARG A 762 -11.49 13.56 27.96
CA ARG A 762 -12.64 13.74 27.05
C ARG A 762 -13.39 15.05 27.37
N LYS A 763 -13.60 15.92 26.37
CA LYS A 763 -14.25 17.25 26.51
C LYS A 763 -15.58 17.19 27.29
N SER A 764 -16.37 16.13 27.11
CA SER A 764 -17.63 15.88 27.83
C SER A 764 -17.46 15.73 29.36
N LEU A 765 -16.36 15.13 29.84
CA LEU A 765 -16.06 15.00 31.27
C LEU A 765 -15.66 16.36 31.89
N ILE A 766 -14.94 17.19 31.13
CA ILE A 766 -14.57 18.55 31.55
C ILE A 766 -15.83 19.43 31.69
N GLN A 767 -16.74 19.38 30.71
CA GLN A 767 -18.00 20.11 30.78
C GLN A 767 -18.95 19.57 31.86
N ARG A 768 -18.92 18.26 32.14
CA ARG A 768 -19.64 17.66 33.28
C ARG A 768 -19.13 18.20 34.62
N GLU A 769 -17.82 18.46 34.75
CA GLU A 769 -17.25 19.11 35.94
C GLU A 769 -17.66 20.59 36.03
N LYS A 770 -17.57 21.36 34.93
CA LYS A 770 -18.03 22.77 34.89
C LYS A 770 -19.52 22.89 35.27
N LYS A 771 -20.37 21.94 34.85
CA LYS A 771 -21.79 21.87 35.26
C LYS A 771 -21.96 21.56 36.76
N ARG A 772 -21.08 20.75 37.36
CA ARG A 772 -21.07 20.52 38.83
C ARG A 772 -20.61 21.76 39.59
N GLN A 773 -19.57 22.46 39.13
CA GLN A 773 -19.08 23.68 39.78
C GLN A 773 -20.18 24.75 39.86
N LYS A 774 -20.89 25.03 38.75
CA LYS A 774 -22.04 25.95 38.75
C LYS A 774 -23.19 25.50 39.67
N LEU A 775 -23.42 24.19 39.78
CA LEU A 775 -24.43 23.63 40.70
C LEU A 775 -24.00 23.73 42.17
N GLU A 776 -22.74 23.49 42.49
CA GLU A 776 -22.20 23.61 43.84
C GLU A 776 -22.29 25.06 44.32
N GLN A 777 -21.80 26.02 43.51
CA GLN A 777 -21.92 27.45 43.76
C GLN A 777 -23.37 27.90 44.03
N LYS A 778 -24.34 27.43 43.24
CA LYS A 778 -25.76 27.77 43.40
C LYS A 778 -26.35 27.31 44.74
N TYR A 779 -25.88 26.20 45.31
CA TYR A 779 -26.41 25.63 46.56
C TYR A 779 -25.45 25.76 47.76
N HIS A 780 -24.29 26.40 47.58
CA HIS A 780 -23.24 26.52 48.60
C HIS A 780 -23.72 27.24 49.87
N SER A 781 -24.45 28.36 49.73
CA SER A 781 -25.03 29.10 50.86
C SER A 781 -26.00 28.24 51.67
N ILE A 782 -26.99 27.62 51.01
CA ILE A 782 -28.03 26.79 51.62
C ILE A 782 -27.43 25.55 52.32
N ARG A 783 -26.42 24.91 51.71
CA ARG A 783 -25.70 23.79 52.35
C ARG A 783 -24.81 24.25 53.52
N ARG A 784 -24.39 25.51 53.57
CA ARG A 784 -23.61 26.09 54.67
C ARG A 784 -24.49 26.58 55.83
N SER A 785 -25.71 27.08 55.58
CA SER A 785 -26.68 27.40 56.64
C SER A 785 -27.20 26.13 57.31
N SER A 786 -27.73 25.18 56.53
CA SER A 786 -28.27 23.90 57.04
C SER A 786 -27.25 23.14 57.90
N LYS A 787 -25.97 23.16 57.53
CA LYS A 787 -24.89 22.55 58.33
C LYS A 787 -24.60 23.30 59.64
N LYS A 788 -24.72 24.63 59.67
CA LYS A 788 -24.61 25.43 60.90
C LYS A 788 -25.81 25.23 61.83
N GLU A 789 -27.00 25.00 61.28
CA GLU A 789 -28.22 24.69 62.02
C GLU A 789 -28.10 23.30 62.69
N ILE A 790 -27.66 22.27 61.95
CA ILE A 790 -27.38 20.92 62.50
C ILE A 790 -26.41 20.97 63.70
N SER A 791 -25.40 21.87 63.68
CA SER A 791 -24.45 22.03 64.79
C SER A 791 -24.97 22.85 65.99
N LYS A 792 -26.14 23.50 65.89
CA LYS A 792 -26.74 24.31 66.97
C LYS A 792 -27.88 23.59 67.69
N VAL A 793 -28.61 22.73 66.99
CA VAL A 793 -29.77 22.01 67.53
C VAL A 793 -29.31 20.93 68.54
N PRO A 794 -29.92 20.82 69.74
CA PRO A 794 -29.64 19.72 70.65
C PRO A 794 -30.43 18.45 70.29
N SER A 795 -31.73 18.57 70.02
CA SER A 795 -32.64 17.42 69.82
C SER A 795 -32.27 16.54 68.61
N LEU A 796 -32.67 15.27 68.67
CA LEU A 796 -32.47 14.32 67.57
C LEU A 796 -33.53 14.50 66.46
N SER A 797 -34.78 14.81 66.82
CA SER A 797 -35.90 14.95 65.89
C SER A 797 -35.67 16.11 64.90
N ASP A 798 -35.31 17.29 65.41
CA ASP A 798 -35.17 18.48 64.57
C ASP A 798 -33.91 18.38 63.68
N LYS A 799 -32.88 17.65 64.14
CA LYS A 799 -31.74 17.26 63.31
C LYS A 799 -32.18 16.40 62.12
N TRP A 800 -33.06 15.42 62.32
CA TRP A 800 -33.55 14.57 61.23
C TRP A 800 -34.30 15.38 60.16
N GLU A 801 -35.11 16.37 60.56
CA GLU A 801 -35.80 17.25 59.60
C GLU A 801 -34.80 18.08 58.77
N ILE A 802 -33.75 18.64 59.40
CA ILE A 802 -32.71 19.40 58.70
C ILE A 802 -31.83 18.48 57.83
N TYR A 803 -31.57 17.23 58.24
CA TYR A 803 -30.93 16.22 57.38
C TYR A 803 -31.80 15.90 56.16
N GLY A 804 -33.12 15.78 56.31
CA GLY A 804 -34.07 15.65 55.18
C GLY A 804 -33.96 16.82 54.20
N LYS A 805 -33.98 18.06 54.71
CA LYS A 805 -33.77 19.29 53.92
C LYS A 805 -32.40 19.33 53.23
N LEU A 806 -31.33 18.81 53.86
CA LEU A 806 -29.99 18.72 53.28
C LEU A 806 -29.86 17.59 52.22
N GLN A 807 -30.68 16.55 52.33
CA GLN A 807 -30.69 15.36 51.46
C GLN A 807 -31.55 15.54 50.21
N SER A 808 -32.59 16.39 50.24
CA SER A 808 -33.38 16.75 49.05
C SER A 808 -32.56 17.52 48.01
N LEU A 809 -31.54 18.28 48.45
CA LEU A 809 -30.67 19.07 47.58
C LEU A 809 -29.81 18.20 46.64
N PRO A 810 -29.75 18.51 45.33
CA PRO A 810 -29.18 17.63 44.30
C PRO A 810 -27.81 17.01 44.66
N ARG A 811 -27.66 15.69 44.51
CA ARG A 811 -26.44 14.93 44.85
C ARG A 811 -25.17 15.41 44.13
N ASN A 812 -25.30 16.10 42.98
CA ASN A 812 -24.17 16.69 42.22
C ASN A 812 -23.78 18.11 42.67
N SER A 813 -24.51 18.75 43.58
CA SER A 813 -24.19 20.06 44.19
C SER A 813 -23.54 19.93 45.58
N ALA A 814 -22.77 18.85 45.78
CA ALA A 814 -21.99 18.62 46.99
C ALA A 814 -20.50 18.80 46.64
N PRO A 815 -19.73 19.65 47.36
CA PRO A 815 -18.35 19.95 47.00
C PRO A 815 -17.43 18.72 47.04
N THR A 816 -17.78 17.69 47.82
CA THR A 816 -17.08 16.39 47.84
C THR A 816 -17.19 15.58 46.54
N ARG A 817 -17.99 16.02 45.56
CA ARG A 817 -18.06 15.42 44.21
C ARG A 817 -17.38 16.26 43.11
N LEU A 818 -16.69 17.34 43.48
CA LEU A 818 -15.79 18.07 42.58
C LEU A 818 -14.41 17.42 42.61
N HIS A 819 -13.84 17.15 41.44
CA HIS A 819 -12.47 16.67 41.32
C HIS A 819 -11.51 17.82 40.96
N ARG A 820 -10.41 17.96 41.70
CA ARG A 820 -9.25 18.74 41.22
C ARG A 820 -8.72 18.08 39.95
N ARG A 821 -8.48 18.86 38.90
CA ARG A 821 -8.05 18.38 37.58
C ARG A 821 -6.73 19.04 37.19
N CYS A 822 -5.88 18.33 36.45
CA CYS A 822 -4.68 18.90 35.86
C CYS A 822 -5.05 20.07 34.95
N PHE A 823 -4.38 21.21 35.11
CA PHE A 823 -4.57 22.40 34.26
C PHE A 823 -4.35 22.06 32.76
N LEU A 824 -3.25 21.36 32.45
CA LEU A 824 -2.86 21.03 31.08
C LEU A 824 -3.74 19.94 30.42
N THR A 825 -4.00 18.82 31.11
CA THR A 825 -4.65 17.62 30.51
C THR A 825 -6.09 17.36 30.94
N GLY A 826 -6.61 18.10 31.93
CA GLY A 826 -7.94 17.87 32.51
C GLY A 826 -8.10 16.56 33.30
N ARG A 827 -7.03 15.76 33.46
CA ARG A 827 -7.04 14.47 34.20
C ARG A 827 -7.43 14.66 35.68
N PRO A 828 -8.32 13.83 36.28
CA PRO A 828 -8.85 14.03 37.64
C PRO A 828 -8.13 13.24 38.76
N ARG A 829 -7.01 12.57 38.48
CA ARG A 829 -6.26 11.74 39.44
C ARG A 829 -4.80 12.18 39.51
N ALA A 830 -4.15 11.92 40.65
CA ALA A 830 -2.73 12.22 40.91
C ALA A 830 -2.32 13.68 40.61
N ASN A 831 -3.18 14.65 40.95
CA ASN A 831 -2.90 16.08 40.78
C ASN A 831 -2.25 16.65 42.04
N TYR A 832 -1.04 17.19 41.91
CA TYR A 832 -0.40 17.95 42.98
C TYR A 832 -1.19 19.24 43.24
N ARG A 833 -1.39 19.58 44.52
CA ARG A 833 -2.33 20.63 44.92
C ARG A 833 -1.85 22.03 44.54
N ASP A 834 -0.54 22.19 44.54
CA ASP A 834 0.17 23.47 44.55
C ASP A 834 0.62 23.84 43.13
N PHE A 835 1.13 22.85 42.38
CA PHE A 835 1.42 22.98 40.95
C PHE A 835 0.18 22.91 40.04
N GLY A 836 -0.94 22.36 40.50
CA GLY A 836 -2.15 22.17 39.66
C GLY A 836 -1.99 21.17 38.50
N LEU A 837 -0.85 20.45 38.44
CA LEU A 837 -0.51 19.48 37.41
C LEU A 837 -0.71 18.03 37.88
N SER A 838 -1.06 17.13 36.96
CA SER A 838 -0.98 15.68 37.20
C SER A 838 0.47 15.23 37.25
N GLY A 839 0.83 14.35 38.19
CA GLY A 839 2.21 13.94 38.45
C GLY A 839 2.98 13.34 37.26
N HIS A 840 2.28 12.84 36.24
CA HIS A 840 2.87 12.44 34.97
C HIS A 840 3.45 13.65 34.21
N ILE A 841 2.65 14.70 33.99
CA ILE A 841 3.11 15.98 33.39
C ILE A 841 4.20 16.62 34.25
N LEU A 842 4.07 16.59 35.58
CA LEU A 842 5.11 17.12 36.47
C LEU A 842 6.44 16.37 36.28
N ARG A 843 6.40 15.03 36.19
CA ARG A 843 7.56 14.19 35.90
C ARG A 843 8.12 14.44 34.49
N GLU A 844 7.29 14.61 33.48
CA GLU A 844 7.72 14.97 32.11
C GLU A 844 8.43 16.33 32.08
N MET A 845 7.90 17.34 32.77
CA MET A 845 8.54 18.66 32.87
C MET A 845 9.87 18.61 33.65
N VAL A 846 10.03 17.69 34.61
CA VAL A 846 11.32 17.40 35.26
C VAL A 846 12.27 16.66 34.31
N HIS A 847 11.80 15.71 33.51
CA HIS A 847 12.63 15.03 32.50
C HIS A 847 13.10 15.96 31.38
N ALA A 848 12.27 16.94 30.99
CA ALA A 848 12.58 17.98 30.02
C ALA A 848 13.34 19.18 30.62
N CYS A 849 13.79 19.10 31.88
CA CYS A 849 14.53 20.15 32.60
C CYS A 849 13.81 21.52 32.69
N LEU A 850 12.48 21.55 32.49
CA LEU A 850 11.64 22.77 32.56
C LEU A 850 11.35 23.23 33.99
N LEU A 851 11.74 22.45 35.00
CA LEU A 851 11.54 22.73 36.42
C LEU A 851 12.89 22.80 37.14
N PRO A 852 13.38 24.00 37.50
CA PRO A 852 14.65 24.15 38.19
C PRO A 852 14.60 23.57 39.62
N GLY A 853 15.73 23.03 40.09
CA GLY A 853 15.89 22.47 41.44
C GLY A 853 15.36 21.05 41.63
N ALA A 854 14.83 20.39 40.60
CA ALA A 854 14.32 19.03 40.69
C ALA A 854 15.44 17.96 40.58
N THR A 855 15.94 17.49 41.72
CA THR A 855 16.86 16.33 41.77
C THR A 855 16.09 15.01 41.67
N ARG A 856 16.66 14.02 40.97
CA ARG A 856 16.16 12.64 40.99
C ARG A 856 16.81 11.90 42.15
N SER A 857 16.02 11.18 42.96
CA SER A 857 16.56 10.15 43.86
C SER A 857 17.10 8.99 43.04
N SER A 858 18.37 8.64 43.21
CA SER A 858 18.97 7.44 42.60
C SER A 858 18.46 6.17 43.31
N TRP A 859 17.60 5.44 42.60
CA TRP A 859 17.16 4.06 42.84
C TRP A 859 17.04 3.39 41.46
#